data_AF-A0AA40BA21-F1
#
_entry.id   AF-A0AA40BA21-F1
#
_cell.length_a   1.000
_cell.length_b   1.000
_cell.length_c   1.000
_cell.angle_alpha   90.00
_cell.angle_beta   90.00
_cell.angle_gamma   90.00
#
_symmetry.space_group_name_H-M   'P 1'
#
loop_
_entity.id
_entity.type
_entity.pdbx_description
1 polymer ?
#
loop_
_entity_poly.entity_id
_entity_poly.type
_entity_poly.pdbx_seq_one_letter_code
_entity_poly.pdbx_strand_id
1 'polypeptide(L)'
;MAEARNPGSPIFLPNGTRIFNRLVSFLRKHYVRYGFQEVITPTIYKKALWAKSGHLENYADDMFTVTSTSPSRADAAEDGSPGGEEAEYGLKPMNCPGHCLIFASQRRSYRDLPIRYADFSPLHRNESSGALSGLTRVRRFHQDDGHIFCRPSQIEDEIRRTLDFIRVAYKVLRLGPYRLALSTRPLENYIGSLEDWEQAEGALKRALDACGQTWTLNEGDGAFYGPKIDIILKDSDGKEHQTATIQLDFQLPKRFELEYQSPAPEVEQRGETTTDPELLAVSGPVRPVLVHRAVLGSVERLMALLIEHYDGKWPFWLNPRQGIILTVNDSEPVVNWAQITQKVLLGVTSASSADDDAECLPSNLAIDIDDSPRSLQLKVREAKTKGYGMIIVVGPKNVAKGSVTVDATGIPQAGDQLAEKAEKALEMMPEELKLFMLGKWSFTTSIMDLTNPSDPPPDYITAAAAHGIKLRQSAPIKRGPYPLELPILTHLSDKRVILASASPRRKALLNQASPRPVGLLNLEIFPSMQPEDLDKSTHTPEEYVAATARRKCLEVYAAAIAAQEAAVASGGPVPADPALVIAADTVIATRSGQVLEKPRNEADHLRTLCHLRDTRVHRVLTAVYALAPKADASHPGYEIAGHTEETKVYFAAADDGLPDDVIQSYVKTREGADKAGGYALQGVGGMILVDRIEGSVDNVIGLPVRKCLQLCEKVVFRQGETEDEEEEEGDDE
;
A
#
# COMPACT_ATOMS: atom_id res chain seq x y z
N MET A 1 24.82 29.60 -20.66
CA MET A 1 26.16 28.95 -20.70
C MET A 1 26.12 27.43 -20.52
N ALA A 2 25.28 26.85 -19.63
CA ALA A 2 25.20 25.39 -19.47
C ALA A 2 24.48 24.67 -20.62
N GLU A 3 23.42 25.26 -21.17
CA GLU A 3 22.58 24.69 -22.23
C GLU A 3 23.36 24.42 -23.54
N ALA A 4 24.31 25.30 -23.88
CA ALA A 4 25.19 25.13 -25.04
C ALA A 4 26.14 23.93 -24.94
N ARG A 5 26.38 23.39 -23.73
CA ARG A 5 27.30 22.26 -23.50
C ARG A 5 26.58 20.92 -23.31
N ASN A 6 25.27 20.92 -23.07
CA ASN A 6 24.47 19.72 -22.77
C ASN A 6 23.05 19.83 -23.38
N PRO A 7 22.90 19.91 -24.72
CA PRO A 7 21.59 20.08 -25.35
C PRO A 7 20.68 18.90 -25.01
N GLY A 8 19.45 19.18 -24.55
CA GLY A 8 18.47 18.15 -24.21
C GLY A 8 18.80 17.32 -22.96
N SER A 9 19.79 17.70 -22.17
CA SER A 9 20.16 17.01 -20.92
C SER A 9 19.98 17.97 -19.73
N PRO A 10 18.76 18.05 -19.17
CA PRO A 10 18.45 19.04 -18.14
C PRO A 10 19.27 18.82 -16.86
N ILE A 11 19.68 19.92 -16.23
CA ILE A 11 20.34 19.92 -14.91
C ILE A 11 19.30 20.19 -13.85
N PHE A 12 19.04 19.20 -13.00
CA PHE A 12 18.15 19.36 -11.85
C PHE A 12 18.87 20.08 -10.72
N LEU A 13 18.46 21.33 -10.46
CA LEU A 13 18.84 22.09 -9.28
C LEU A 13 18.17 21.52 -8.01
N PRO A 14 18.63 21.84 -6.79
CA PRO A 14 18.13 21.21 -5.56
C PRO A 14 16.61 21.13 -5.42
N ASN A 15 15.89 22.20 -5.79
CA ASN A 15 14.42 22.22 -5.77
C ASN A 15 13.79 21.25 -6.77
N GLY A 16 14.31 21.22 -8.00
CA GLY A 16 13.85 20.26 -9.02
C GLY A 16 14.15 18.82 -8.61
N THR A 17 15.34 18.57 -8.05
CA THR A 17 15.74 17.26 -7.53
C THR A 17 14.83 16.78 -6.39
N ARG A 18 14.40 17.68 -5.50
CA ARG A 18 13.41 17.34 -4.45
C ARG A 18 12.10 16.85 -5.05
N ILE A 19 11.55 17.56 -6.03
CA ILE A 19 10.32 17.17 -6.72
C ILE A 19 10.50 15.82 -7.41
N PHE A 20 11.57 15.66 -8.19
CA PHE A 20 11.91 14.42 -8.90
C PHE A 20 11.96 13.23 -7.93
N ASN A 21 12.73 13.33 -6.85
CA ASN A 21 12.89 12.24 -5.88
C ASN A 21 11.59 11.90 -5.17
N ARG A 22 10.70 12.87 -4.93
CA ARG A 22 9.39 12.64 -4.32
C ARG A 22 8.43 11.92 -5.26
N LEU A 23 8.42 12.25 -6.55
CA LEU A 23 7.65 11.53 -7.56
C LEU A 23 8.11 10.08 -7.70
N VAL A 24 9.42 9.86 -7.78
CA VAL A 24 10.01 8.51 -7.83
C VAL A 24 9.69 7.73 -6.55
N SER A 25 9.86 8.34 -5.38
CA SER A 25 9.55 7.70 -4.09
C SER A 25 8.07 7.39 -3.93
N PHE A 26 7.19 8.26 -4.45
CA PHE A 26 5.75 8.02 -4.50
C PHE A 26 5.43 6.76 -5.29
N LEU A 27 5.96 6.62 -6.52
CA LEU A 27 5.75 5.42 -7.32
C LEU A 27 6.34 4.17 -6.69
N ARG A 28 7.55 4.23 -6.12
CA ARG A 28 8.18 3.09 -5.43
C ARG A 28 7.31 2.55 -4.30
N LYS A 29 6.62 3.41 -3.55
CA LYS A 29 5.65 2.97 -2.53
C LYS A 29 4.45 2.25 -3.17
N HIS A 30 3.96 2.74 -4.31
CA HIS A 30 2.87 2.08 -5.04
C HIS A 30 3.29 0.78 -5.71
N TYR A 31 4.55 0.61 -6.10
CA TYR A 31 5.07 -0.64 -6.65
C TYR A 31 4.83 -1.83 -5.70
N VAL A 32 4.99 -1.62 -4.39
CA VAL A 32 4.66 -2.64 -3.38
C VAL A 32 3.18 -3.05 -3.46
N ARG A 33 2.27 -2.09 -3.55
CA ARG A 33 0.81 -2.35 -3.67
C ARG A 33 0.44 -3.09 -4.95
N TYR A 34 1.09 -2.75 -6.06
CA TYR A 34 0.79 -3.37 -7.36
C TYR A 34 1.64 -4.63 -7.65
N GLY A 35 2.61 -4.97 -6.80
CA GLY A 35 3.43 -6.17 -6.91
C GLY A 35 4.55 -6.06 -7.95
N PHE A 36 5.14 -4.87 -8.09
CA PHE A 36 6.32 -4.63 -8.92
C PHE A 36 7.60 -4.82 -8.11
N GLN A 37 8.61 -5.39 -8.76
CA GLN A 37 9.98 -5.50 -8.26
C GLN A 37 10.85 -4.50 -9.00
N GLU A 38 11.47 -3.58 -8.27
CA GLU A 38 12.39 -2.61 -8.87
C GLU A 38 13.72 -3.30 -9.20
N VAL A 39 14.21 -3.07 -10.42
CA VAL A 39 15.51 -3.56 -10.91
C VAL A 39 16.31 -2.38 -11.45
N ILE A 40 17.64 -2.48 -11.41
CA ILE A 40 18.54 -1.50 -12.01
C ILE A 40 19.31 -2.23 -13.11
N THR A 41 19.11 -1.79 -14.35
CA THR A 41 19.73 -2.42 -15.52
C THR A 41 20.84 -1.56 -16.12
N PRO A 42 21.85 -2.16 -16.79
CA PRO A 42 22.90 -1.40 -17.46
C PRO A 42 22.35 -0.30 -18.39
N THR A 43 23.11 0.79 -18.52
CA THR A 43 22.78 1.90 -19.45
C THR A 43 23.35 1.68 -20.85
N ILE A 44 24.38 0.85 -20.96
CA ILE A 44 25.11 0.57 -22.20
C ILE A 44 24.96 -0.92 -22.50
N TYR A 45 24.61 -1.26 -23.73
CA TYR A 45 24.56 -2.64 -24.22
C TYR A 45 25.26 -2.79 -25.57
N LYS A 46 25.74 -4.00 -25.85
CA LYS A 46 26.32 -4.36 -27.16
C LYS A 46 25.29 -4.17 -28.27
N LYS A 47 25.72 -3.73 -29.44
CA LYS A 47 24.87 -3.53 -30.62
C LYS A 47 24.03 -4.76 -30.99
N ALA A 48 24.57 -5.96 -30.77
CA ALA A 48 23.89 -7.23 -30.98
C ALA A 48 22.56 -7.36 -30.21
N LEU A 49 22.45 -6.79 -29.00
CA LEU A 49 21.19 -6.81 -28.23
C LEU A 49 20.10 -6.02 -28.95
N TRP A 50 20.46 -4.86 -29.51
CA TRP A 50 19.52 -3.99 -30.21
C TRP A 50 19.02 -4.63 -31.51
N ALA A 51 19.92 -5.28 -32.26
CA ALA A 51 19.56 -6.09 -33.42
C ALA A 51 18.65 -7.27 -33.03
N LYS A 52 19.00 -8.03 -31.97
CA LYS A 52 18.14 -9.12 -31.47
C LYS A 52 16.76 -8.61 -31.12
N SER A 53 16.65 -7.44 -30.49
CA SER A 53 15.37 -6.85 -30.09
C SER A 53 14.56 -6.21 -31.22
N GLY A 54 15.13 -5.95 -32.39
CA GLY A 54 14.45 -5.23 -33.48
C GLY A 54 14.51 -3.71 -33.37
N HIS A 55 15.23 -3.17 -32.37
CA HIS A 55 15.33 -1.72 -32.14
C HIS A 55 16.39 -1.09 -33.04
N LEU A 56 17.41 -1.82 -33.46
CA LEU A 56 18.43 -1.25 -34.33
C LEU A 56 17.83 -0.88 -35.69
N GLU A 57 16.93 -1.71 -36.22
CA GLU A 57 16.28 -1.49 -37.51
C GLU A 57 15.30 -0.31 -37.48
N ASN A 58 14.63 -0.08 -36.35
CA ASN A 58 13.53 0.89 -36.24
C ASN A 58 13.91 2.20 -35.49
N TYR A 59 14.97 2.19 -34.67
CA TYR A 59 15.36 3.30 -33.79
C TYR A 59 16.84 3.72 -33.94
N ALA A 60 17.59 3.22 -34.93
CA ALA A 60 19.01 3.52 -35.09
C ALA A 60 19.33 5.03 -35.07
N ASP A 61 18.58 5.83 -35.83
CA ASP A 61 18.83 7.28 -35.95
C ASP A 61 18.56 8.03 -34.63
N ASP A 62 17.62 7.50 -33.83
CA ASP A 62 17.20 8.03 -32.53
C ASP A 62 18.02 7.46 -31.36
N MET A 63 19.07 6.67 -31.63
CA MET A 63 19.94 6.08 -30.62
C MET A 63 21.33 6.71 -30.61
N PHE A 64 21.88 6.91 -29.41
CA PHE A 64 23.29 7.28 -29.28
C PHE A 64 24.17 6.02 -29.31
N THR A 65 25.17 6.04 -30.17
CA THR A 65 26.24 5.02 -30.22
C THR A 65 27.41 5.44 -29.34
N VAL A 66 28.05 4.45 -28.71
CA VAL A 66 29.21 4.61 -27.85
C VAL A 66 30.29 3.67 -28.34
N THR A 67 31.46 4.21 -28.67
CA THR A 67 32.62 3.45 -29.13
C THR A 67 33.73 3.50 -28.08
N SER A 68 34.44 2.38 -27.90
CA SER A 68 35.60 2.34 -27.02
C SER A 68 36.77 3.09 -27.67
N THR A 69 37.44 3.96 -26.91
CA THR A 69 38.61 4.72 -27.38
C THR A 69 39.93 3.94 -27.26
N SER A 70 39.91 2.72 -26.71
CA SER A 70 41.10 1.87 -26.54
C SER A 70 40.89 0.53 -27.25
N PRO A 71 41.47 0.34 -28.45
CA PRO A 71 41.39 -0.92 -29.20
C PRO A 71 41.96 -2.11 -28.40
N SER A 72 42.96 -1.86 -27.55
CA SER A 72 43.58 -2.89 -26.68
C SER A 72 42.72 -3.36 -25.51
N ARG A 73 41.57 -2.71 -25.28
CA ARG A 73 40.57 -3.07 -24.27
C ARG A 73 39.21 -3.43 -24.89
N ALA A 74 39.13 -3.52 -26.22
CA ALA A 74 37.96 -4.08 -26.87
C ALA A 74 37.91 -5.57 -26.52
N ASP A 75 36.72 -6.06 -26.14
CA ASP A 75 36.51 -7.49 -26.00
C ASP A 75 36.95 -8.17 -27.30
N ALA A 76 37.76 -9.23 -27.21
CA ALA A 76 38.06 -10.06 -28.36
C ALA A 76 36.75 -10.63 -28.91
N ALA A 77 36.57 -10.62 -30.23
CA ALA A 77 35.48 -11.37 -30.86
C ALA A 77 35.63 -12.86 -30.51
N GLU A 78 34.52 -13.62 -30.49
CA GLU A 78 34.53 -15.05 -30.15
C GLU A 78 35.46 -15.87 -31.08
N ASP A 79 35.85 -15.32 -32.23
CA ASP A 79 36.75 -15.92 -33.22
C ASP A 79 38.23 -15.51 -33.08
N GLY A 80 38.59 -14.68 -32.10
CA GLY A 80 39.98 -14.25 -31.85
C GLY A 80 40.54 -13.23 -32.86
N SER A 81 39.71 -12.63 -33.72
CA SER A 81 40.11 -11.54 -34.60
C SER A 81 40.22 -10.19 -33.86
N PRO A 82 41.14 -9.27 -34.25
CA PRO A 82 41.22 -7.94 -33.64
C PRO A 82 39.92 -7.17 -33.90
N GLY A 83 39.28 -6.74 -32.80
CA GLY A 83 37.89 -6.29 -32.72
C GLY A 83 37.38 -5.45 -33.91
N GLY A 84 36.52 -6.08 -34.71
CA GLY A 84 35.72 -5.43 -35.74
C GLY A 84 34.48 -4.72 -35.18
N GLU A 85 33.51 -4.43 -36.07
CA GLU A 85 32.23 -3.72 -35.83
C GLU A 85 31.39 -4.24 -34.63
N GLU A 86 31.74 -5.39 -34.04
CA GLU A 86 31.12 -5.98 -32.85
C GLU A 86 31.47 -5.28 -31.53
N ALA A 87 32.45 -4.37 -31.51
CA ALA A 87 32.80 -3.56 -30.34
C ALA A 87 31.98 -2.26 -30.20
N GLU A 88 30.94 -2.07 -31.02
CA GLU A 88 30.02 -0.94 -30.92
C GLU A 88 28.97 -1.18 -29.84
N TYR A 89 28.79 -0.18 -28.98
CA TYR A 89 27.77 -0.18 -27.94
C TYR A 89 26.72 0.89 -28.24
N GLY A 90 25.52 0.70 -27.71
CA GLY A 90 24.45 1.70 -27.74
C GLY A 90 24.04 2.10 -26.33
N LEU A 91 23.77 3.39 -26.13
CA LEU A 91 23.03 3.85 -24.95
C LEU A 91 21.57 3.44 -25.10
N LYS A 92 20.98 2.92 -24.02
CA LYS A 92 19.60 2.44 -24.06
C LYS A 92 18.58 3.57 -24.32
N PRO A 93 17.71 3.45 -25.33
CA PRO A 93 16.58 4.37 -25.54
C PRO A 93 15.32 3.95 -24.76
N MET A 94 15.31 2.72 -24.23
CA MET A 94 14.25 2.10 -23.42
C MET A 94 14.78 0.88 -22.65
N ASN A 95 14.04 0.40 -21.63
CA ASN A 95 14.51 -0.67 -20.75
C ASN A 95 14.11 -2.09 -21.19
N CYS A 96 13.17 -2.24 -22.14
CA CYS A 96 12.55 -3.52 -22.49
C CYS A 96 13.54 -4.67 -22.72
N PRO A 97 14.59 -4.50 -23.55
CA PRO A 97 15.55 -5.58 -23.83
C PRO A 97 16.29 -6.06 -22.57
N GLY A 98 16.63 -5.16 -21.64
CA GLY A 98 17.28 -5.51 -20.38
C GLY A 98 16.39 -6.38 -19.49
N HIS A 99 15.09 -6.07 -19.43
CA HIS A 99 14.14 -6.87 -18.67
C HIS A 99 13.89 -8.25 -19.28
N CYS A 100 13.92 -8.38 -20.61
CA CYS A 100 13.88 -9.67 -21.29
C CYS A 100 15.07 -10.56 -20.91
N LEU A 101 16.28 -9.98 -20.79
CA LEU A 101 17.46 -10.72 -20.32
C LEU A 101 17.28 -11.20 -18.87
N ILE A 102 16.71 -10.37 -17.99
CA ILE A 102 16.40 -10.76 -16.60
C ILE A 102 15.38 -11.90 -16.58
N PHE A 103 14.33 -11.83 -17.39
CA PHE A 103 13.35 -12.91 -17.50
C PHE A 103 14.02 -14.22 -17.91
N ALA A 104 14.81 -14.18 -18.99
CA ALA A 104 15.52 -15.32 -19.57
C ALA A 104 16.61 -15.92 -18.67
N SER A 105 17.13 -15.16 -17.70
CA SER A 105 18.21 -15.61 -16.81
C SER A 105 17.83 -16.80 -15.90
N GLN A 106 16.54 -17.09 -15.74
CA GLN A 106 16.05 -18.17 -14.89
C GLN A 106 14.92 -18.93 -15.60
N ARG A 107 14.83 -20.24 -15.32
CA ARG A 107 13.67 -21.04 -15.75
C ARG A 107 12.42 -20.55 -15.03
N ARG A 108 11.32 -20.36 -15.76
CA ARG A 108 10.05 -19.85 -15.24
C ARG A 108 8.97 -20.92 -15.30
N SER A 109 8.12 -20.98 -14.29
CA SER A 109 6.88 -21.76 -14.28
C SER A 109 5.68 -20.83 -14.47
N TYR A 110 4.56 -21.36 -14.98
CA TYR A 110 3.27 -20.67 -15.03
C TYR A 110 2.85 -20.10 -13.66
N ARG A 111 3.31 -20.71 -12.55
CA ARG A 111 3.05 -20.28 -11.17
C ARG A 111 3.80 -19.02 -10.74
N ASP A 112 4.90 -18.71 -11.42
CA ASP A 112 5.69 -17.51 -11.14
C ASP A 112 5.07 -16.27 -11.79
N LEU A 113 4.21 -16.46 -12.80
CA LEU A 113 3.57 -15.38 -13.55
C LEU A 113 2.26 -14.93 -12.88
N PRO A 114 2.00 -13.62 -12.81
CA PRO A 114 2.70 -12.54 -13.54
C PRO A 114 3.94 -11.99 -12.80
N ILE A 115 5.03 -11.82 -13.55
CA ILE A 115 6.28 -11.19 -13.09
C ILE A 115 6.28 -9.74 -13.54
N ARG A 116 6.58 -8.82 -12.62
CA ARG A 116 6.49 -7.37 -12.88
C ARG A 116 7.79 -6.68 -12.49
N TYR A 117 8.53 -6.18 -13.48
CA TYR A 117 9.73 -5.38 -13.25
C TYR A 117 9.44 -3.89 -13.43
N ALA A 118 10.10 -3.05 -12.63
CA ALA A 118 10.10 -1.61 -12.79
C ALA A 118 11.55 -1.09 -12.79
N ASP A 119 11.85 -0.11 -13.63
CA ASP A 119 13.19 0.47 -13.74
C ASP A 119 13.11 1.98 -13.96
N PHE A 120 13.88 2.74 -13.18
CA PHE A 120 14.03 4.20 -13.28
C PHE A 120 15.38 4.61 -13.85
N SER A 121 16.14 3.66 -14.40
CA SER A 121 17.42 3.94 -15.02
C SER A 121 17.31 4.98 -16.13
N PRO A 122 18.33 5.83 -16.32
CA PRO A 122 18.30 6.88 -17.32
C PRO A 122 18.24 6.30 -18.74
N LEU A 123 17.37 6.89 -19.56
CA LEU A 123 17.18 6.59 -20.97
C LEU A 123 17.69 7.74 -21.82
N HIS A 124 18.19 7.40 -23.02
CA HIS A 124 18.78 8.36 -23.94
C HIS A 124 18.20 8.21 -25.34
N ARG A 125 17.64 9.28 -25.90
CA ARG A 125 17.16 9.36 -27.29
C ARG A 125 17.79 10.53 -28.00
N ASN A 126 18.25 10.32 -29.23
CA ASN A 126 18.89 11.31 -30.06
C ASN A 126 17.86 12.20 -30.79
N GLU A 127 17.07 12.92 -29.99
CA GLU A 127 16.07 13.85 -30.50
C GLU A 127 16.72 14.97 -31.34
N SER A 128 16.06 15.35 -32.43
CA SER A 128 16.50 16.45 -33.28
C SER A 128 16.60 17.74 -32.47
N SER A 129 17.66 18.54 -32.72
CA SER A 129 17.94 19.73 -31.90
C SER A 129 16.80 20.75 -31.90
N GLY A 130 16.07 20.87 -33.00
CA GLY A 130 14.90 21.75 -33.12
C GLY A 130 13.64 21.26 -32.41
N ALA A 131 13.57 19.98 -32.03
CA ALA A 131 12.42 19.41 -31.31
C ALA A 131 12.57 19.49 -29.78
N LEU A 132 13.77 19.81 -29.27
CA LEU A 132 14.02 19.91 -27.83
C LEU A 132 13.26 21.10 -27.23
N SER A 133 12.57 20.86 -26.10
CA SER A 133 11.77 21.88 -25.44
C SER A 133 11.71 21.63 -23.94
N GLY A 134 12.30 22.55 -23.16
CA GLY A 134 12.26 22.55 -21.70
C GLY A 134 12.52 21.16 -21.08
N LEU A 135 11.54 20.67 -20.32
CA LEU A 135 11.52 19.29 -19.79
C LEU A 135 10.54 18.36 -20.55
N THR A 136 9.75 18.88 -21.49
CA THR A 136 8.72 18.10 -22.19
C THR A 136 9.31 17.17 -23.25
N ARG A 137 10.40 17.60 -23.90
CA ARG A 137 11.15 16.82 -24.88
C ARG A 137 12.65 17.03 -24.71
N VAL A 138 13.32 15.97 -24.28
CA VAL A 138 14.72 15.95 -23.84
C VAL A 138 15.42 14.71 -24.39
N ARG A 139 16.75 14.75 -24.49
CA ARG A 139 17.60 13.63 -24.93
C ARG A 139 17.90 12.65 -23.82
N ARG A 140 17.99 13.10 -22.57
CA ARG A 140 18.12 12.26 -21.38
C ARG A 140 16.89 12.40 -20.51
N PHE A 141 16.25 11.28 -20.18
CA PHE A 141 15.06 11.25 -19.33
C PHE A 141 15.02 9.99 -18.46
N HIS A 142 14.18 10.01 -17.42
CA HIS A 142 13.90 8.87 -16.57
C HIS A 142 12.43 8.53 -16.72
N GLN A 143 12.16 7.37 -17.30
CA GLN A 143 10.81 6.87 -17.45
C GLN A 143 10.47 5.95 -16.28
N ASP A 144 9.24 5.98 -15.79
CA ASP A 144 8.76 5.03 -14.78
C ASP A 144 8.41 3.68 -15.41
N ASP A 145 9.38 3.12 -16.11
CA ASP A 145 9.20 2.05 -17.06
C ASP A 145 8.87 0.74 -16.34
N GLY A 146 7.77 0.12 -16.71
CA GLY A 146 7.29 -1.11 -16.11
C GLY A 146 7.04 -2.18 -17.16
N HIS A 147 7.48 -3.40 -16.88
CA HIS A 147 7.34 -4.54 -17.77
C HIS A 147 6.69 -5.70 -17.04
N ILE A 148 5.53 -6.12 -17.51
CA ILE A 148 4.78 -7.24 -16.93
C ILE A 148 4.86 -8.41 -17.90
N PHE A 149 5.53 -9.47 -17.48
CA PHE A 149 5.45 -10.76 -18.15
C PHE A 149 4.26 -11.50 -17.56
N CYS A 150 3.30 -11.86 -18.38
CA CYS A 150 2.08 -12.52 -17.93
C CYS A 150 1.65 -13.63 -18.91
N ARG A 151 0.75 -14.49 -18.43
CA ARG A 151 0.13 -15.53 -19.24
C ARG A 151 -0.97 -14.87 -20.09
N PRO A 152 -1.30 -15.39 -21.30
CA PRO A 152 -2.31 -14.75 -22.15
C PRO A 152 -3.67 -14.57 -21.45
N SER A 153 -4.06 -15.52 -20.59
CA SER A 153 -5.28 -15.46 -19.76
C SER A 153 -5.28 -14.35 -18.69
N GLN A 154 -4.11 -13.76 -18.38
CA GLN A 154 -3.94 -12.73 -17.36
C GLN A 154 -3.92 -11.29 -17.93
N ILE A 155 -3.90 -11.12 -19.26
CA ILE A 155 -3.70 -9.82 -19.92
C ILE A 155 -4.72 -8.77 -19.45
N GLU A 156 -6.01 -9.07 -19.51
CA GLU A 156 -7.08 -8.12 -19.17
C GLU A 156 -7.00 -7.65 -17.72
N ASP A 157 -6.65 -8.58 -16.83
CA ASP A 157 -6.48 -8.31 -15.41
C ASP A 157 -5.27 -7.41 -15.11
N GLU A 158 -4.15 -7.59 -15.83
CA GLU A 158 -2.97 -6.75 -15.68
C GLU A 158 -3.17 -5.36 -16.28
N ILE A 159 -3.88 -5.24 -17.40
CA ILE A 159 -4.28 -3.95 -17.98
C ILE A 159 -5.18 -3.21 -16.99
N ARG A 160 -6.21 -3.86 -16.45
CA ARG A 160 -7.14 -3.25 -15.48
C ARG A 160 -6.42 -2.76 -14.22
N ARG A 161 -5.48 -3.54 -13.67
CA ARG A 161 -4.66 -3.13 -12.52
C ARG A 161 -3.76 -1.94 -12.85
N THR A 162 -3.24 -1.88 -14.08
CA THR A 162 -2.40 -0.76 -14.54
C THR A 162 -3.22 0.50 -14.73
N LEU A 163 -4.44 0.41 -15.28
CA LEU A 163 -5.38 1.53 -15.37
C LEU A 163 -5.78 2.06 -13.98
N ASP A 164 -6.02 1.18 -13.01
CA ASP A 164 -6.26 1.60 -11.61
C ASP A 164 -5.04 2.31 -11.00
N PHE A 165 -3.83 1.84 -11.30
CA PHE A 165 -2.61 2.50 -10.85
C PHE A 165 -2.51 3.94 -11.42
N ILE A 166 -2.74 4.10 -12.72
CA ILE A 166 -2.76 5.42 -13.36
C ILE A 166 -3.82 6.32 -12.72
N ARG A 167 -5.04 5.82 -12.54
CA ARG A 167 -6.14 6.56 -11.89
C ARG A 167 -5.75 7.06 -10.50
N VAL A 168 -5.15 6.20 -9.67
CA VAL A 168 -4.70 6.58 -8.33
C VAL A 168 -3.60 7.64 -8.41
N ALA A 169 -2.59 7.45 -9.26
CA ALA A 169 -1.51 8.42 -9.41
C ALA A 169 -2.00 9.79 -9.85
N TYR A 170 -2.91 9.85 -10.82
CA TYR A 170 -3.41 11.10 -11.40
C TYR A 170 -4.32 11.82 -10.42
N LYS A 171 -5.14 11.08 -9.66
CA LYS A 171 -5.93 11.62 -8.56
C LYS A 171 -5.06 12.30 -7.49
N VAL A 172 -3.96 11.64 -7.09
CA VAL A 172 -3.03 12.19 -6.09
C VAL A 172 -2.32 13.44 -6.60
N LEU A 173 -1.91 13.41 -7.87
CA LEU A 173 -1.26 14.53 -8.55
C LEU A 173 -2.25 15.62 -8.97
N ARG A 174 -3.55 15.45 -8.70
CA ARG A 174 -4.64 16.36 -9.09
C ARG A 174 -4.70 16.64 -10.59
N LEU A 175 -4.25 15.68 -11.40
CA LEU A 175 -4.28 15.76 -12.85
C LEU A 175 -5.61 15.22 -13.39
N GLY A 176 -6.29 16.01 -14.23
CA GLY A 176 -7.52 15.61 -14.90
C GLY A 176 -8.41 16.81 -15.29
N PRO A 177 -9.38 16.61 -16.19
CA PRO A 177 -9.76 15.35 -16.84
C PRO A 177 -8.72 14.85 -17.87
N TYR A 178 -8.62 13.52 -18.03
CA TYR A 178 -7.78 12.87 -19.05
C TYR A 178 -8.62 11.96 -19.95
N ARG A 179 -8.16 11.76 -21.19
CA ARG A 179 -8.79 10.88 -22.18
C ARG A 179 -8.00 9.59 -22.34
N LEU A 180 -8.71 8.48 -22.53
CA LEU A 180 -8.13 7.20 -22.96
C LEU A 180 -8.28 7.06 -24.47
N ALA A 181 -7.20 6.69 -25.16
CA ALA A 181 -7.21 6.41 -26.60
C ALA A 181 -6.64 5.01 -26.87
N LEU A 182 -7.35 4.19 -27.63
CA LEU A 182 -6.85 2.91 -28.13
C LEU A 182 -6.22 3.13 -29.50
N SER A 183 -4.91 2.92 -29.58
CA SER A 183 -4.13 3.07 -30.81
C SER A 183 -3.87 1.69 -31.43
N THR A 184 -4.43 1.45 -32.61
CA THR A 184 -4.45 0.15 -33.31
C THR A 184 -3.31 0.02 -34.33
N ARG A 185 -3.19 -1.16 -34.96
CA ARG A 185 -2.13 -1.52 -35.90
C ARG A 185 -1.87 -0.45 -36.96
N PRO A 186 -0.61 -0.01 -37.14
CA PRO A 186 -0.21 0.84 -38.26
C PRO A 186 -0.53 0.22 -39.62
N LEU A 187 -0.84 1.07 -40.61
CA LEU A 187 -1.09 0.64 -41.99
C LEU A 187 0.18 0.08 -42.67
N GLU A 188 1.33 0.64 -42.32
CA GLU A 188 2.65 0.30 -42.84
C GLU A 188 3.61 0.06 -41.65
N ASN A 189 4.60 -0.82 -41.81
CA ASN A 189 5.67 -1.08 -40.82
C ASN A 189 5.21 -1.62 -39.45
N TYR A 190 4.51 -2.76 -39.42
CA TYR A 190 4.26 -3.56 -38.22
C TYR A 190 4.97 -4.91 -38.29
N ILE A 191 5.26 -5.50 -37.13
CA ILE A 191 5.82 -6.84 -37.00
C ILE A 191 4.81 -7.80 -36.35
N GLY A 192 4.83 -9.07 -36.74
CA GLY A 192 3.93 -10.11 -36.21
C GLY A 192 2.85 -10.61 -37.18
N SER A 193 2.08 -11.61 -36.76
CA SER A 193 0.93 -12.11 -37.54
C SER A 193 -0.31 -11.23 -37.34
N LEU A 194 -1.22 -11.24 -38.31
CA LEU A 194 -2.51 -10.54 -38.18
C LEU A 194 -3.32 -11.05 -36.98
N GLU A 195 -3.24 -12.36 -36.71
CA GLU A 195 -3.90 -13.02 -35.59
C GLU A 195 -3.39 -12.51 -34.22
N ASP A 196 -2.06 -12.36 -34.05
CA ASP A 196 -1.48 -11.79 -32.82
C ASP A 196 -2.05 -10.37 -32.57
N TRP A 197 -2.16 -9.58 -33.63
CA TRP A 197 -2.67 -8.20 -33.57
C TRP A 197 -4.15 -8.14 -33.23
N GLU A 198 -4.98 -8.95 -33.88
CA GLU A 198 -6.41 -9.03 -33.58
C GLU A 198 -6.66 -9.48 -32.13
N GLN A 199 -5.86 -10.45 -31.64
CA GLN A 199 -5.91 -10.89 -30.25
C GLN A 199 -5.51 -9.75 -29.29
N ALA A 200 -4.43 -9.02 -29.61
CA ALA A 200 -3.91 -7.92 -28.81
C ALA A 200 -4.90 -6.75 -28.71
N GLU A 201 -5.43 -6.31 -29.85
CA GLU A 201 -6.40 -5.23 -29.94
C GLU A 201 -7.71 -5.60 -29.26
N GLY A 202 -8.18 -6.84 -29.46
CA GLY A 202 -9.35 -7.37 -28.79
C GLY A 202 -9.20 -7.37 -27.27
N ALA A 203 -8.04 -7.77 -26.74
CA ALA A 203 -7.77 -7.78 -25.30
C ALA A 203 -7.75 -6.36 -24.70
N LEU A 204 -7.09 -5.40 -25.36
CA LEU A 204 -7.07 -4.01 -24.91
C LEU A 204 -8.46 -3.38 -24.95
N LYS A 205 -9.23 -3.63 -26.02
CA LYS A 205 -10.60 -3.13 -26.15
C LYS A 205 -11.51 -3.66 -25.05
N ARG A 206 -11.51 -4.97 -24.78
CA ARG A 206 -12.29 -5.57 -23.68
C ARG A 206 -11.90 -4.99 -22.32
N ALA A 207 -10.61 -4.78 -22.08
CA ALA A 207 -10.13 -4.17 -20.83
C ALA A 207 -10.57 -2.71 -20.68
N LEU A 208 -10.61 -1.92 -21.77
CA LEU A 208 -11.12 -0.56 -21.78
C LEU A 208 -12.64 -0.51 -21.55
N ASP A 209 -13.40 -1.36 -22.23
CA ASP A 209 -14.86 -1.45 -22.08
C ASP A 209 -15.24 -1.82 -20.64
N ALA A 210 -14.51 -2.76 -20.03
CA ALA A 210 -14.70 -3.14 -18.63
C ALA A 210 -14.29 -2.06 -17.61
N CYS A 211 -13.49 -1.06 -18.01
CA CYS A 211 -13.03 0.01 -17.11
C CYS A 211 -14.16 1.02 -16.80
N GLY A 212 -15.19 1.08 -17.64
CA GLY A 212 -16.32 2.01 -17.48
C GLY A 212 -15.97 3.48 -17.73
N GLN A 213 -14.78 3.77 -18.29
CA GLN A 213 -14.37 5.11 -18.72
C GLN A 213 -14.59 5.28 -20.22
N THR A 214 -14.95 6.49 -20.63
CA THR A 214 -15.05 6.83 -22.06
C THR A 214 -13.66 6.81 -22.70
N TRP A 215 -13.52 6.06 -23.79
CA TRP A 215 -12.30 5.99 -24.58
C TRP A 215 -12.58 6.27 -26.06
N THR A 216 -11.51 6.53 -26.81
CA THR A 216 -11.56 6.91 -28.23
C THR A 216 -10.64 6.02 -29.05
N LEU A 217 -10.97 5.78 -30.32
CA LEU A 217 -10.13 4.97 -31.22
C LEU A 217 -9.22 5.89 -32.04
N ASN A 218 -7.91 5.60 -32.04
CA ASN A 218 -6.91 6.22 -32.89
C ASN A 218 -6.39 5.16 -33.87
N GLU A 219 -7.00 5.09 -35.06
CA GLU A 219 -6.64 4.07 -36.04
C GLU A 219 -5.23 4.29 -36.61
N GLY A 220 -4.37 3.25 -36.58
CA GLY A 220 -3.05 3.29 -37.20
C GLY A 220 -1.91 3.87 -36.34
N ASP A 221 -2.19 4.37 -35.14
CA ASP A 221 -1.21 5.03 -34.27
C ASP A 221 -0.49 4.08 -33.29
N GLY A 222 -0.69 2.77 -33.42
CA GLY A 222 -0.06 1.73 -32.60
C GLY A 222 1.47 1.71 -32.70
N ALA A 223 2.14 1.04 -31.75
CA ALA A 223 3.58 0.83 -31.85
C ALA A 223 3.89 -0.25 -32.89
N PHE A 224 5.10 -0.27 -33.47
CA PHE A 224 5.45 -1.25 -34.49
C PHE A 224 5.34 -2.72 -34.02
N TYR A 225 5.44 -2.97 -32.71
CA TYR A 225 5.34 -4.30 -32.07
C TYR A 225 3.98 -4.63 -31.45
N GLY A 226 3.03 -3.69 -31.40
CA GLY A 226 1.71 -3.97 -30.83
C GLY A 226 0.84 -2.75 -30.56
N PRO A 227 -0.44 -2.98 -30.23
CA PRO A 227 -1.39 -1.92 -29.92
C PRO A 227 -1.14 -1.33 -28.53
N LYS A 228 -1.63 -0.11 -28.30
CA LYS A 228 -1.44 0.60 -27.03
C LYS A 228 -2.66 1.41 -26.60
N ILE A 229 -2.80 1.58 -25.30
CA ILE A 229 -3.71 2.51 -24.67
C ILE A 229 -2.90 3.74 -24.27
N ASP A 230 -3.26 4.89 -24.83
CA ASP A 230 -2.64 6.17 -24.57
C ASP A 230 -3.49 7.01 -23.63
N ILE A 231 -2.85 7.58 -22.62
CA ILE A 231 -3.47 8.47 -21.64
C ILE A 231 -3.08 9.89 -22.00
N ILE A 232 -4.08 10.64 -22.42
CA ILE A 232 -3.91 11.97 -22.99
C ILE A 232 -4.40 13.00 -21.99
N LEU A 233 -3.47 13.84 -21.54
CA LEU A 233 -3.74 14.99 -20.68
C LEU A 233 -3.70 16.25 -21.52
N LYS A 234 -4.63 17.17 -21.24
CA LYS A 234 -4.65 18.50 -21.83
C LYS A 234 -3.99 19.47 -20.86
N ASP A 235 -3.01 20.23 -21.32
CA ASP A 235 -2.38 21.27 -20.51
C ASP A 235 -3.25 22.54 -20.42
N SER A 236 -2.76 23.56 -19.70
CA SER A 236 -3.45 24.85 -19.53
C SER A 236 -3.65 25.63 -20.82
N ASP A 237 -2.77 25.42 -21.82
CA ASP A 237 -2.84 26.07 -23.13
C ASP A 237 -3.70 25.27 -24.13
N GLY A 238 -4.19 24.12 -23.69
CA GLY A 238 -5.08 23.26 -24.46
C GLY A 238 -4.36 22.27 -25.38
N LYS A 239 -3.04 22.13 -25.28
CA LYS A 239 -2.27 21.14 -26.02
C LYS A 239 -2.40 19.76 -25.35
N GLU A 240 -2.55 18.75 -26.18
CA GLU A 240 -2.66 17.36 -25.74
C GLU A 240 -1.27 16.72 -25.60
N HIS A 241 -1.04 16.08 -24.46
CA HIS A 241 0.19 15.38 -24.12
C HIS A 241 -0.12 13.93 -23.77
N GLN A 242 0.53 13.00 -24.46
CA GLN A 242 0.59 11.61 -24.04
C GLN A 242 1.52 11.51 -22.82
N THR A 243 0.93 11.13 -21.69
CA THR A 243 1.59 11.15 -20.38
C THR A 243 1.82 9.75 -19.83
N ALA A 244 0.84 8.85 -20.00
CA ALA A 244 0.98 7.43 -19.71
C ALA A 244 0.62 6.59 -20.94
N THR A 245 1.11 5.35 -20.95
CA THR A 245 0.81 4.40 -22.01
C THR A 245 0.85 2.97 -21.47
N ILE A 246 -0.01 2.11 -22.00
CA ILE A 246 -0.02 0.66 -21.75
C ILE A 246 0.05 -0.01 -23.12
N GLN A 247 1.11 -0.77 -23.39
CA GLN A 247 1.36 -1.36 -24.71
C GLN A 247 1.46 -2.87 -24.57
N LEU A 248 0.87 -3.60 -25.50
CA LEU A 248 0.83 -5.06 -25.47
C LEU A 248 1.73 -5.62 -26.57
N ASP A 249 2.79 -6.33 -26.18
CA ASP A 249 3.84 -6.82 -27.07
C ASP A 249 3.91 -8.36 -27.07
N PHE A 250 3.66 -8.93 -28.24
CA PHE A 250 3.77 -10.37 -28.52
C PHE A 250 5.08 -10.73 -29.24
N GLN A 251 5.83 -9.74 -29.73
CA GLN A 251 6.95 -9.90 -30.63
C GLN A 251 8.28 -9.96 -29.89
N LEU A 252 8.50 -9.10 -28.90
CA LEU A 252 9.74 -9.10 -28.14
C LEU A 252 9.96 -10.42 -27.38
N PRO A 253 8.93 -11.04 -26.74
CA PRO A 253 9.06 -12.40 -26.22
C PRO A 253 9.47 -13.44 -27.26
N LYS A 254 8.98 -13.34 -28.51
CA LYS A 254 9.37 -14.25 -29.62
C LYS A 254 10.83 -14.05 -30.02
N ARG A 255 11.29 -12.80 -30.19
CA ARG A 255 12.68 -12.48 -30.57
C ARG A 255 13.70 -12.87 -29.49
N PHE A 256 13.29 -12.82 -28.23
CA PHE A 256 14.13 -13.25 -27.11
C PHE A 256 13.98 -14.73 -26.75
N GLU A 257 13.12 -15.47 -27.44
CA GLU A 257 12.82 -16.88 -27.17
C GLU A 257 12.43 -17.09 -25.70
N LEU A 258 11.62 -16.18 -25.17
CA LEU A 258 11.18 -16.24 -23.78
C LEU A 258 10.11 -17.31 -23.62
N GLU A 259 10.29 -18.17 -22.62
CA GLU A 259 9.39 -19.29 -22.36
C GLU A 259 9.19 -19.52 -20.85
N TYR A 260 8.03 -20.05 -20.51
CA TYR A 260 7.72 -20.61 -19.19
C TYR A 260 7.10 -22.00 -19.32
N GLN A 261 7.26 -22.84 -18.31
CA GLN A 261 6.71 -24.19 -18.30
C GLN A 261 5.25 -24.18 -17.79
N SER A 262 4.34 -24.80 -18.55
CA SER A 262 2.91 -24.91 -18.22
C SER A 262 2.35 -26.28 -18.59
N PRO A 263 1.37 -26.82 -17.81
CA PRO A 263 0.50 -27.88 -18.30
C PRO A 263 -0.38 -27.38 -19.45
N ALA A 264 -0.85 -28.29 -20.31
CA ALA A 264 -1.68 -28.02 -21.47
C ALA A 264 -1.17 -26.83 -22.32
N PRO A 265 0.08 -26.87 -22.81
CA PRO A 265 0.75 -25.70 -23.40
C PRO A 265 0.00 -25.08 -24.58
N GLU A 266 -0.66 -25.88 -25.42
CA GLU A 266 -1.45 -25.39 -26.56
C GLU A 266 -2.69 -24.59 -26.12
N VAL A 267 -3.35 -25.01 -25.04
CA VAL A 267 -4.52 -24.33 -24.47
C VAL A 267 -4.08 -23.05 -23.77
N GLU A 268 -3.01 -23.13 -22.97
CA GLU A 268 -2.44 -21.98 -22.27
C GLU A 268 -1.95 -20.90 -23.25
N GLN A 269 -1.38 -21.29 -24.39
CA GLN A 269 -0.91 -20.35 -25.42
C GLN A 269 -2.06 -19.55 -26.06
N ARG A 270 -3.26 -20.12 -26.15
CA ARG A 270 -4.47 -19.41 -26.58
C ARG A 270 -5.09 -18.53 -25.49
N GLY A 271 -4.63 -18.67 -24.25
CA GLY A 271 -5.19 -17.96 -23.09
C GLY A 271 -6.47 -18.58 -22.54
N GLU A 272 -6.73 -19.83 -22.90
CA GLU A 272 -7.89 -20.60 -22.43
C GLU A 272 -7.52 -21.41 -21.20
N THR A 273 -8.52 -21.85 -20.43
CA THR A 273 -8.33 -22.76 -19.30
C THR A 273 -9.00 -24.10 -19.60
N THR A 274 -8.32 -25.21 -19.33
CA THR A 274 -8.89 -26.56 -19.46
C THR A 274 -8.89 -27.29 -18.12
N THR A 275 -9.86 -28.19 -17.94
CA THR A 275 -9.95 -29.14 -16.82
C THR A 275 -9.73 -30.58 -17.26
N ASP A 276 -9.47 -30.82 -18.55
CA ASP A 276 -9.26 -32.13 -19.13
C ASP A 276 -7.97 -32.77 -18.57
N PRO A 277 -8.04 -33.90 -17.85
CA PRO A 277 -6.87 -34.58 -17.30
C PRO A 277 -5.84 -35.00 -18.34
N GLU A 278 -6.25 -35.35 -19.57
CA GLU A 278 -5.32 -35.79 -20.62
C GLU A 278 -4.47 -34.63 -21.12
N LEU A 279 -5.09 -33.47 -21.34
CA LEU A 279 -4.38 -32.24 -21.74
C LEU A 279 -3.49 -31.70 -20.61
N LEU A 280 -3.93 -31.81 -19.36
CA LEU A 280 -3.17 -31.36 -18.19
C LEU A 280 -1.96 -32.25 -17.86
N ALA A 281 -1.96 -33.52 -18.30
CA ALA A 281 -0.82 -34.42 -18.13
C ALA A 281 0.39 -34.02 -19.00
N VAL A 282 0.16 -33.26 -20.07
CA VAL A 282 1.23 -32.76 -20.95
C VAL A 282 1.74 -31.42 -20.43
N SER A 283 3.03 -31.34 -20.12
CA SER A 283 3.71 -30.09 -19.76
C SER A 283 4.69 -29.69 -20.85
N GLY A 284 4.74 -28.40 -21.18
CA GLY A 284 5.66 -27.88 -22.17
C GLY A 284 5.90 -26.37 -22.05
N PRO A 285 6.81 -25.84 -22.89
CA PRO A 285 7.09 -24.41 -22.94
C PRO A 285 5.92 -23.64 -23.58
N VAL A 286 5.62 -22.48 -23.01
CA VAL A 286 4.64 -21.51 -23.52
C VAL A 286 5.29 -20.12 -23.50
N ARG A 287 4.97 -19.28 -24.47
CA ARG A 287 5.54 -17.92 -24.54
C ARG A 287 4.72 -16.95 -23.68
N PRO A 288 5.37 -16.12 -22.84
CA PRO A 288 4.68 -15.08 -22.09
C PRO A 288 4.31 -13.92 -23.01
N VAL A 289 3.32 -13.15 -22.58
CA VAL A 289 2.97 -11.85 -23.18
C VAL A 289 3.59 -10.75 -22.35
N LEU A 290 4.14 -9.73 -23.03
CA LEU A 290 4.79 -8.60 -22.41
C LEU A 290 3.88 -7.37 -22.45
N VAL A 291 3.59 -6.81 -21.28
CA VAL A 291 2.90 -5.52 -21.16
C VAL A 291 3.91 -4.45 -20.77
N HIS A 292 4.12 -3.48 -21.65
CA HIS A 292 4.88 -2.27 -21.36
C HIS A 292 3.95 -1.26 -20.72
N ARG A 293 4.39 -0.61 -19.64
CA ARG A 293 3.61 0.45 -19.03
C ARG A 293 4.48 1.61 -18.57
N ALA A 294 3.89 2.79 -18.60
CA ALA A 294 4.36 3.97 -17.90
C ALA A 294 3.16 4.65 -17.24
N VAL A 295 3.30 5.07 -15.98
CA VAL A 295 2.24 5.78 -15.23
C VAL A 295 2.49 7.27 -15.28
N LEU A 296 3.71 7.72 -15.04
CA LEU A 296 4.08 9.13 -15.16
C LEU A 296 4.57 9.48 -16.57
N GLY A 297 5.04 8.47 -17.31
CA GLY A 297 5.81 8.69 -18.53
C GLY A 297 7.25 9.03 -18.17
N SER A 298 7.84 10.00 -18.86
CA SER A 298 9.08 10.59 -18.34
C SER A 298 8.77 11.49 -17.16
N VAL A 299 9.53 11.32 -16.08
CA VAL A 299 9.42 12.16 -14.89
C VAL A 299 9.68 13.63 -15.26
N GLU A 300 10.57 13.89 -16.21
CA GLU A 300 10.86 15.21 -16.75
C GLU A 300 9.62 15.86 -17.38
N ARG A 301 8.93 15.15 -18.29
CA ARG A 301 7.75 15.68 -18.97
C ARG A 301 6.62 15.92 -17.97
N LEU A 302 6.40 14.97 -17.08
CA LEU A 302 5.40 15.14 -16.04
C LEU A 302 5.73 16.33 -15.14
N MET A 303 6.99 16.53 -14.77
CA MET A 303 7.40 17.71 -14.00
C MET A 303 7.10 19.01 -14.73
N ALA A 304 7.33 19.11 -16.05
CA ALA A 304 6.90 20.28 -16.83
C ALA A 304 5.40 20.52 -16.70
N LEU A 305 4.59 19.49 -16.93
CA LEU A 305 3.13 19.59 -16.83
C LEU A 305 2.67 19.97 -15.41
N LEU A 306 3.33 19.47 -14.37
CA LEU A 306 3.01 19.82 -12.99
C LEU A 306 3.43 21.27 -12.65
N ILE A 307 4.55 21.75 -13.20
CA ILE A 307 4.98 23.15 -13.03
C ILE A 307 3.91 24.09 -13.58
N GLU A 308 3.40 23.80 -14.78
CA GLU A 308 2.33 24.57 -15.44
C GLU A 308 1.00 24.42 -14.70
N HIS A 309 0.61 23.18 -14.37
CA HIS A 309 -0.65 22.88 -13.69
C HIS A 309 -0.77 23.57 -12.33
N TYR A 310 0.31 23.62 -11.55
CA TYR A 310 0.28 24.23 -10.22
C TYR A 310 0.59 25.72 -10.23
N ASP A 311 1.22 26.26 -11.29
CA ASP A 311 1.60 27.68 -11.38
C ASP A 311 2.30 28.19 -10.10
N GLY A 312 3.25 27.41 -9.59
CA GLY A 312 3.97 27.68 -8.34
C GLY A 312 3.23 27.34 -7.03
N LYS A 313 1.96 26.95 -7.07
CA LYS A 313 1.14 26.55 -5.92
C LYS A 313 1.12 25.04 -5.73
N TRP A 314 2.24 24.50 -5.26
CA TRP A 314 2.44 23.06 -5.09
C TRP A 314 1.66 22.47 -3.91
N PRO A 315 1.14 21.23 -4.02
CA PRO A 315 0.73 20.46 -2.85
C PRO A 315 1.94 20.27 -1.93
N PHE A 316 1.76 20.41 -0.62
CA PHE A 316 2.93 20.48 0.28
C PHE A 316 3.80 19.21 0.31
N TRP A 317 3.27 18.02 0.03
CA TRP A 317 4.10 16.82 -0.09
C TRP A 317 5.09 16.92 -1.27
N LEU A 318 4.73 17.64 -2.33
CA LEU A 318 5.53 17.83 -3.54
C LEU A 318 6.32 19.15 -3.51
N ASN A 319 5.83 20.17 -2.79
CA ASN A 319 6.40 21.51 -2.76
C ASN A 319 7.90 21.50 -2.37
N PRO A 320 8.83 21.95 -3.24
CA PRO A 320 10.26 21.93 -2.94
C PRO A 320 10.67 22.84 -1.77
N ARG A 321 9.78 23.76 -1.36
CA ARG A 321 9.92 24.75 -0.29
C ARG A 321 8.83 24.53 0.77
N GLN A 322 8.92 23.43 1.52
CA GLN A 322 7.85 23.03 2.44
C GLN A 322 7.70 23.99 3.62
N GLY A 323 8.81 24.45 4.19
CA GLY A 323 8.80 25.40 5.31
C GLY A 323 9.95 26.40 5.26
N ILE A 324 9.72 27.58 5.83
CA ILE A 324 10.78 28.55 6.14
C ILE A 324 10.59 29.08 7.55
N ILE A 325 11.69 29.18 8.30
CA ILE A 325 11.73 29.77 9.64
C ILE A 325 12.24 31.20 9.52
N LEU A 326 11.46 32.17 10.01
CA LEU A 326 11.74 33.60 9.98
C LEU A 326 11.95 34.10 11.40
N THR A 327 13.09 34.70 11.67
CA THR A 327 13.32 35.36 12.96
C THR A 327 12.73 36.77 12.96
N VAL A 328 12.10 37.16 14.08
CA VAL A 328 11.57 38.53 14.29
C VAL A 328 12.71 39.54 14.46
N ASN A 329 13.84 39.11 15.04
CA ASN A 329 15.07 39.88 15.19
C ASN A 329 16.29 38.93 15.11
N ASP A 330 17.48 39.50 15.16
CA ASP A 330 18.78 38.83 15.07
C ASP A 330 19.41 38.55 16.46
N SER A 331 18.63 38.65 17.54
CA SER A 331 19.14 38.35 18.88
C SER A 331 19.51 36.87 19.01
N GLU A 332 20.63 36.59 19.67
CA GLU A 332 21.20 35.24 19.81
C GLU A 332 20.19 34.19 20.34
N PRO A 333 19.33 34.49 21.35
CA PRO A 333 18.33 33.52 21.81
C PRO A 333 17.30 33.14 20.73
N VAL A 334 16.92 34.10 19.87
CA VAL A 334 15.92 33.90 18.80
C VAL A 334 16.52 33.11 17.65
N VAL A 335 17.74 33.44 17.23
CA VAL A 335 18.44 32.73 16.15
C VAL A 335 18.76 31.29 16.57
N ASN A 336 19.24 31.09 17.80
CA ASN A 336 19.51 29.76 18.34
C ASN A 336 18.22 28.91 18.38
N TRP A 337 17.10 29.48 18.84
CA TRP A 337 15.83 28.77 18.85
C TRP A 337 15.32 28.41 17.43
N ALA A 338 15.55 29.27 16.44
CA ALA A 338 15.24 28.96 15.04
C ALA A 338 16.08 27.79 14.49
N GLN A 339 17.38 27.73 14.84
CA GLN A 339 18.26 26.63 14.45
C GLN A 339 17.89 25.32 15.15
N ILE A 340 17.56 25.36 16.44
CA ILE A 340 17.05 24.20 17.19
C ILE A 340 15.76 23.70 16.55
N THR A 341 14.82 24.60 16.25
CA THR A 341 13.57 24.26 15.56
C THR A 341 13.86 23.57 14.22
N GLN A 342 14.78 24.10 13.41
CA GLN A 342 15.13 23.47 12.14
C GLN A 342 15.70 22.07 12.34
N LYS A 343 16.63 21.87 13.29
CA LYS A 343 17.21 20.55 13.57
C LYS A 343 16.17 19.54 14.04
N VAL A 344 15.22 19.98 14.86
CA VAL A 344 14.07 19.17 15.29
C VAL A 344 13.22 18.76 14.08
N LEU A 345 12.82 19.73 13.25
CA LEU A 345 12.03 19.48 12.05
C LEU A 345 12.74 18.55 11.07
N LEU A 346 14.05 18.71 10.88
CA LEU A 346 14.90 17.85 10.06
C LEU A 346 15.19 16.49 10.71
N GLY A 347 14.77 16.26 11.96
CA GLY A 347 15.03 15.00 12.67
C GLY A 347 16.50 14.74 12.95
N VAL A 348 17.30 15.80 13.15
CA VAL A 348 18.74 15.71 13.47
C VAL A 348 18.96 15.78 14.99
N THR A 349 18.03 16.39 15.74
CA THR A 349 18.08 16.49 17.20
C THR A 349 16.69 16.31 17.80
N SER A 350 16.61 15.80 19.01
CA SER A 350 15.43 15.91 19.89
C SER A 350 15.47 17.25 20.61
N ALA A 351 14.32 17.93 20.77
CA ALA A 351 14.23 19.17 21.55
C ALA A 351 14.52 18.95 23.06
N SER A 352 14.47 17.71 23.53
CA SER A 352 14.72 17.32 24.92
C SER A 352 15.85 16.30 25.04
N SER A 353 16.74 16.55 26.01
CA SER A 353 17.82 15.72 26.58
C SER A 353 19.20 15.69 25.91
N ALA A 354 20.19 15.90 26.79
CA ALA A 354 21.63 15.72 26.65
C ALA A 354 22.05 14.23 26.59
N ASP A 355 21.19 13.38 26.05
CA ASP A 355 21.48 11.96 25.77
C ASP A 355 21.70 11.83 24.26
N ASP A 356 22.97 11.88 23.85
CA ASP A 356 23.45 11.86 22.45
C ASP A 356 23.17 10.54 21.70
N ASP A 357 22.46 9.57 22.30
CA ASP A 357 22.38 8.17 21.82
C ASP A 357 21.00 7.72 21.27
N ALA A 358 19.98 8.59 21.22
CA ALA A 358 18.73 8.24 20.54
C ALA A 358 18.86 8.45 19.02
N GLU A 359 18.86 7.37 18.22
CA GLU A 359 18.88 7.43 16.74
C GLU A 359 17.67 8.21 16.19
N CYS A 360 17.81 9.52 16.04
CA CYS A 360 16.84 10.35 15.33
C CYS A 360 17.02 10.12 13.83
N LEU A 361 16.06 9.44 13.21
CA LEU A 361 16.04 9.32 11.75
C LEU A 361 15.74 10.70 11.13
N PRO A 362 16.58 11.18 10.19
CA PRO A 362 16.35 12.48 9.57
C PRO A 362 15.02 12.48 8.82
N SER A 363 14.28 13.58 8.98
CA SER A 363 13.08 13.82 8.20
C SER A 363 13.47 14.23 6.78
N ASN A 364 12.63 13.90 5.80
CA ASN A 364 12.80 14.34 4.41
C ASN A 364 12.15 15.71 4.15
N LEU A 365 12.01 16.55 5.20
CA LEU A 365 11.41 17.87 5.08
C LEU A 365 12.39 18.89 4.50
N ALA A 366 11.86 19.83 3.71
CA ALA A 366 12.62 20.94 3.16
C ALA A 366 12.36 22.23 3.95
N ILE A 367 13.26 22.54 4.90
CA ILE A 367 13.14 23.67 5.82
C ILE A 367 14.31 24.65 5.64
N ASP A 368 14.01 25.88 5.26
CA ASP A 368 14.99 26.98 5.16
C ASP A 368 14.90 27.90 6.39
N ILE A 369 15.93 28.71 6.64
CA ILE A 369 15.93 29.76 7.69
C ILE A 369 16.27 31.11 7.05
N ASP A 370 15.58 32.17 7.46
CA ASP A 370 15.96 33.57 7.22
C ASP A 370 16.08 34.32 8.56
N ASP A 371 17.31 34.38 9.05
CA ASP A 371 17.73 35.07 10.26
C ASP A 371 18.28 36.48 9.99
N SER A 372 18.16 36.99 8.75
CA SER A 372 18.71 38.30 8.37
C SER A 372 18.10 39.45 9.20
N PRO A 373 18.80 40.58 9.39
CA PRO A 373 18.32 41.72 10.20
C PRO A 373 17.23 42.56 9.49
N ARG A 374 16.46 41.96 8.58
CA ARG A 374 15.40 42.61 7.79
C ARG A 374 14.05 42.56 8.51
N SER A 375 13.14 43.46 8.15
CA SER A 375 11.81 43.49 8.76
C SER A 375 11.03 42.19 8.50
N LEU A 376 10.31 41.70 9.51
CA LEU A 376 9.51 40.47 9.40
C LEU A 376 8.52 40.54 8.23
N GLN A 377 7.89 41.70 8.02
CA GLN A 377 6.93 41.89 6.92
C GLN A 377 7.57 41.66 5.54
N LEU A 378 8.81 42.14 5.35
CA LEU A 378 9.54 41.91 4.11
C LEU A 378 9.87 40.43 3.93
N LYS A 379 10.36 39.76 4.99
CA LYS A 379 10.66 38.32 4.98
C LYS A 379 9.42 37.48 4.64
N VAL A 380 8.29 37.75 5.30
CA VAL A 380 7.01 37.05 5.04
C VAL A 380 6.56 37.27 3.61
N ARG A 381 6.64 38.51 3.08
CA ARG A 381 6.28 38.80 1.68
C ARG A 381 7.15 38.02 0.71
N GLU A 382 8.48 38.01 0.89
CA GLU A 382 9.40 37.24 0.05
C GLU A 382 9.14 35.74 0.12
N ALA A 383 8.85 35.20 1.32
CA ALA A 383 8.48 33.80 1.50
C ALA A 383 7.20 33.44 0.75
N LYS A 384 6.17 34.29 0.82
CA LYS A 384 4.91 34.09 0.06
C LYS A 384 5.16 34.16 -1.45
N THR A 385 5.95 35.13 -1.93
CA THR A 385 6.32 35.23 -3.36
C THR A 385 7.12 34.01 -3.84
N LYS A 386 7.97 33.43 -3.00
CA LYS A 386 8.74 32.22 -3.32
C LYS A 386 7.92 30.93 -3.26
N GLY A 387 6.66 30.99 -2.81
CA GLY A 387 5.76 29.83 -2.75
C GLY A 387 6.07 28.84 -1.61
N TYR A 388 6.57 29.32 -0.47
CA TYR A 388 6.73 28.44 0.70
C TYR A 388 5.37 27.94 1.18
N GLY A 389 5.27 26.64 1.45
CA GLY A 389 4.04 26.03 1.96
C GLY A 389 3.71 26.55 3.36
N MET A 390 4.66 26.46 4.28
CA MET A 390 4.53 26.95 5.66
C MET A 390 5.54 28.05 5.95
N ILE A 391 5.09 29.09 6.64
CA ILE A 391 5.94 30.16 7.16
C ILE A 391 5.91 30.08 8.68
N ILE A 392 7.06 29.82 9.28
CA ILE A 392 7.25 29.63 10.71
C ILE A 392 7.95 30.89 11.24
N VAL A 393 7.39 31.55 12.24
CA VAL A 393 7.91 32.79 12.82
C VAL A 393 8.38 32.53 14.24
N VAL A 394 9.60 32.96 14.53
CA VAL A 394 10.25 32.84 15.84
C VAL A 394 10.58 34.23 16.38
N GLY A 395 9.95 34.60 17.50
CA GLY A 395 10.26 35.83 18.24
C GLY A 395 10.57 35.60 19.71
N PRO A 396 10.90 36.65 20.47
CA PRO A 396 11.27 36.53 21.90
C PRO A 396 10.21 35.84 22.76
N LYS A 397 8.92 36.07 22.44
CA LYS A 397 7.79 35.40 23.13
C LYS A 397 7.77 33.90 22.90
N ASN A 398 8.18 33.44 21.72
CA ASN A 398 8.24 32.03 21.36
C ASN A 398 9.39 31.33 22.09
N VAL A 399 10.56 31.99 22.16
CA VAL A 399 11.72 31.49 22.92
C VAL A 399 11.36 31.27 24.39
N ALA A 400 10.68 32.24 25.02
CA ALA A 400 10.27 32.14 26.41
C ALA A 400 9.29 30.99 26.70
N LYS A 401 8.53 30.56 25.68
CA LYS A 401 7.54 29.49 25.79
C LYS A 401 8.01 28.14 25.22
N GLY A 402 9.15 28.11 24.52
CA GLY A 402 9.59 26.96 23.73
C GLY A 402 8.70 26.65 22.51
N SER A 403 7.95 27.63 22.00
CA SER A 403 6.98 27.45 20.90
C SER A 403 7.49 28.04 19.57
N VAL A 404 6.70 27.92 18.51
CA VAL A 404 6.83 28.67 17.25
C VAL A 404 5.45 29.09 16.73
N THR A 405 5.39 30.18 15.96
CA THR A 405 4.13 30.65 15.32
C THR A 405 4.11 30.21 13.87
N VAL A 406 3.02 29.60 13.39
CA VAL A 406 2.97 28.96 12.07
C VAL A 406 1.82 29.53 11.23
N ASP A 407 2.16 30.00 10.03
CA ASP A 407 1.24 30.38 8.96
C ASP A 407 1.27 29.31 7.87
N ALA A 408 0.15 28.59 7.72
CA ALA A 408 -0.05 27.53 6.72
C ALA A 408 -0.92 27.98 5.52
N THR A 409 -1.16 29.29 5.35
CA THR A 409 -1.96 29.84 4.24
C THR A 409 -1.33 29.61 2.87
N GLY A 410 -0.03 29.34 2.80
CA GLY A 410 0.70 29.07 1.57
C GLY A 410 0.39 27.71 0.94
N ILE A 411 -0.39 26.85 1.61
CA ILE A 411 -0.65 25.50 1.12
C ILE A 411 -2.02 25.39 0.42
N PRO A 412 -2.09 24.90 -0.84
CA PRO A 412 -3.34 24.77 -1.58
C PRO A 412 -4.29 23.77 -0.91
N GLN A 413 -5.49 24.23 -0.54
CA GLN A 413 -6.51 23.41 0.11
C GLN A 413 -7.04 22.30 -0.81
N ALA A 414 -7.55 21.21 -0.22
CA ALA A 414 -8.23 20.12 -0.91
C ALA A 414 -9.70 20.12 -0.50
N GLY A 415 -10.56 20.82 -1.26
CA GLY A 415 -12.01 20.83 -1.04
C GLY A 415 -12.51 21.77 0.07
N ASP A 416 -13.78 22.16 -0.06
CA ASP A 416 -14.47 23.25 0.66
C ASP A 416 -14.58 23.10 2.19
N GLN A 417 -14.18 21.99 2.80
CA GLN A 417 -14.42 21.74 4.23
C GLN A 417 -13.30 22.21 5.19
N LEU A 418 -12.13 22.61 4.67
CA LEU A 418 -11.04 23.16 5.49
C LEU A 418 -10.99 24.71 5.53
N ALA A 419 -11.90 25.37 4.81
CA ALA A 419 -11.91 26.82 4.65
C ALA A 419 -12.04 27.59 5.99
N GLU A 420 -12.72 27.03 6.98
CA GLU A 420 -13.05 27.78 8.22
C GLU A 420 -11.96 27.76 9.32
N LYS A 421 -10.95 26.87 9.25
CA LYS A 421 -9.98 26.70 10.36
C LYS A 421 -8.56 27.23 10.09
N ALA A 422 -8.20 27.56 8.85
CA ALA A 422 -6.83 27.95 8.49
C ALA A 422 -6.53 29.47 8.57
N GLU A 423 -7.51 30.31 8.95
CA GLU A 423 -7.35 31.78 8.95
C GLU A 423 -6.51 32.34 10.11
N LYS A 424 -6.15 31.54 11.12
CA LYS A 424 -5.38 32.03 12.28
C LYS A 424 -4.02 31.35 12.38
N ALA A 425 -2.96 32.16 12.53
CA ALA A 425 -1.63 31.68 12.85
C ALA A 425 -1.67 30.80 14.12
N LEU A 426 -1.09 29.61 14.03
CA LEU A 426 -1.12 28.60 15.08
C LEU A 426 0.18 28.65 15.88
N GLU A 427 0.12 28.73 17.20
CA GLU A 427 1.29 28.56 18.07
C GLU A 427 1.41 27.08 18.45
N MET A 428 2.58 26.47 18.23
CA MET A 428 2.82 25.03 18.48
C MET A 428 4.28 24.75 18.87
N MET A 429 4.56 23.62 19.50
CA MET A 429 5.92 23.19 19.81
C MET A 429 6.64 22.66 18.56
N PRO A 430 7.99 22.73 18.45
CA PRO A 430 8.72 22.19 17.29
C PRO A 430 8.44 20.72 16.97
N GLU A 431 8.28 19.87 17.99
CA GLU A 431 7.97 18.44 17.81
C GLU A 431 6.53 18.23 17.30
N GLU A 432 5.57 19.02 17.81
CA GLU A 432 4.19 19.02 17.31
C GLU A 432 4.13 19.52 15.87
N LEU A 433 4.91 20.55 15.53
CA LEU A 433 5.03 21.04 14.15
C LEU A 433 5.64 19.98 13.24
N LYS A 434 6.67 19.25 13.68
CA LYS A 434 7.23 18.13 12.93
C LYS A 434 6.17 17.08 12.63
N LEU A 435 5.41 16.67 13.65
CA LEU A 435 4.29 15.74 13.50
C LEU A 435 3.17 16.32 12.63
N PHE A 436 2.90 17.62 12.70
CA PHE A 436 1.94 18.31 11.83
C PHE A 436 2.36 18.26 10.36
N MET A 437 3.63 18.59 10.08
CA MET A 437 4.20 18.56 8.73
C MET A 437 4.26 17.13 8.17
N LEU A 438 4.49 16.12 9.00
CA LEU A 438 4.55 14.72 8.60
C LEU A 438 3.18 14.03 8.57
N GLY A 439 2.26 14.40 9.46
CA GLY A 439 1.02 13.69 9.78
C GLY A 439 -0.25 14.35 9.24
N LYS A 440 -0.30 15.68 9.09
CA LYS A 440 -1.46 16.38 8.51
C LYS A 440 -1.35 16.68 7.02
N TRP A 441 -0.13 16.67 6.47
CA TRP A 441 0.07 16.82 5.02
C TRP A 441 0.51 15.54 4.29
N SER A 442 0.74 14.45 5.03
CA SER A 442 0.74 13.12 4.44
C SER A 442 -0.71 12.73 4.14
N PHE A 443 -1.24 13.25 3.02
CA PHE A 443 -2.52 12.87 2.41
C PHE A 443 -3.76 13.12 3.28
N THR A 444 -4.63 14.01 2.80
CA THR A 444 -6.08 13.85 2.94
C THR A 444 -6.50 12.54 2.24
N THR A 445 -6.38 11.44 2.98
CA THR A 445 -7.27 10.30 2.95
C THR A 445 -7.48 9.98 4.41
N SER A 446 -8.67 10.28 4.93
CA SER A 446 -9.13 10.01 6.30
C SER A 446 -8.18 9.18 7.18
N ILE A 447 -7.35 9.87 7.98
CA ILE A 447 -6.68 9.29 9.14
C ILE A 447 -6.85 10.32 10.27
N MET A 448 -7.46 9.85 11.35
CA MET A 448 -7.92 10.64 12.50
C MET A 448 -6.74 11.21 13.30
N ASP A 449 -6.92 12.46 13.72
CA ASP A 449 -6.04 13.23 14.61
C ASP A 449 -6.49 12.99 16.07
N LEU A 450 -5.55 12.67 16.97
CA LEU A 450 -5.80 12.50 18.41
C LEU A 450 -4.68 13.19 19.20
N THR A 451 -5.01 14.28 19.89
CA THR A 451 -4.23 14.74 21.06
C THR A 451 -5.13 15.30 22.17
N ASN A 452 -4.77 14.90 23.40
CA ASN A 452 -5.18 15.31 24.76
C ASN A 452 -6.28 14.50 25.51
N PRO A 453 -6.25 14.44 26.85
CA PRO A 453 -5.69 13.30 27.58
C PRO A 453 -6.65 12.72 28.64
N SER A 454 -6.90 11.42 28.58
CA SER A 454 -7.32 10.59 29.73
C SER A 454 -7.26 9.13 29.26
N ASP A 455 -6.30 8.37 29.77
CA ASP A 455 -5.87 7.06 29.28
C ASP A 455 -6.98 6.00 29.10
N PRO A 456 -6.96 5.30 27.95
CA PRO A 456 -7.10 3.85 27.86
C PRO A 456 -5.77 3.20 27.40
N PRO A 457 -5.56 1.89 27.61
CA PRO A 457 -4.28 1.23 27.32
C PRO A 457 -3.92 1.32 25.83
N PRO A 458 -2.61 1.33 25.50
CA PRO A 458 -2.12 1.79 24.20
C PRO A 458 -2.55 0.88 23.05
N ASP A 459 -2.97 1.50 21.95
CA ASP A 459 -3.20 0.83 20.68
C ASP A 459 -1.89 0.28 20.09
N TYR A 460 -2.02 -0.90 19.52
CA TYR A 460 -0.94 -1.86 19.37
C TYR A 460 0.08 -1.57 18.30
N ILE A 461 -0.38 -0.84 17.31
CA ILE A 461 0.42 -0.45 16.16
C ILE A 461 1.40 0.65 16.58
N THR A 462 0.99 1.51 17.51
CA THR A 462 1.78 2.63 18.03
C THR A 462 2.87 2.17 18.99
N ALA A 463 2.56 1.15 19.79
CA ALA A 463 3.48 0.55 20.75
C ALA A 463 4.68 -0.14 20.03
N ALA A 464 4.42 -0.78 18.90
CA ALA A 464 5.44 -1.49 18.13
C ALA A 464 6.43 -0.60 17.38
N ALA A 465 5.96 0.57 16.94
CA ALA A 465 6.81 1.58 16.33
C ALA A 465 7.74 2.27 17.36
N ALA A 466 7.31 2.40 18.62
CA ALA A 466 8.05 3.09 19.68
C ALA A 466 9.33 2.37 20.13
N HIS A 467 9.46 1.07 19.83
CA HIS A 467 10.59 0.23 20.23
C HIS A 467 11.36 -0.33 19.02
N GLY A 468 11.18 0.26 17.82
CA GLY A 468 12.07 0.05 16.68
C GLY A 468 11.88 -1.26 15.89
N ILE A 469 10.81 -2.03 16.11
CA ILE A 469 10.56 -3.24 15.32
C ILE A 469 9.76 -2.94 14.05
N LYS A 470 10.41 -3.17 12.91
CA LYS A 470 9.81 -3.14 11.58
C LYS A 470 9.01 -4.42 11.33
N LEU A 471 7.69 -4.32 11.33
CA LEU A 471 6.79 -5.35 10.81
C LEU A 471 7.15 -5.64 9.33
N ARG A 472 7.56 -6.89 9.04
CA ARG A 472 7.79 -7.35 7.66
C ARG A 472 6.47 -7.30 6.90
N GLN A 473 6.43 -6.55 5.80
CA GLN A 473 5.33 -6.64 4.83
C GLN A 473 5.36 -8.02 4.18
N SER A 474 4.33 -8.82 4.45
CA SER A 474 4.05 -10.07 3.74
C SER A 474 3.90 -9.82 2.23
N ALA A 475 4.36 -10.80 1.43
CA ALA A 475 4.27 -10.85 -0.03
C ALA A 475 2.87 -10.51 -0.59
N PRO A 476 2.75 -10.09 -1.87
CA PRO A 476 1.44 -9.78 -2.47
C PRO A 476 0.50 -10.99 -2.47
N ILE A 477 -0.74 -10.72 -2.07
CA ILE A 477 -1.86 -11.68 -1.94
C ILE A 477 -2.15 -12.32 -3.32
N LYS A 478 -2.01 -13.65 -3.43
CA LYS A 478 -2.50 -14.46 -4.57
C LYS A 478 -4.04 -14.36 -4.64
N ARG A 479 -4.61 -14.16 -5.84
CA ARG A 479 -6.08 -14.16 -6.01
C ARG A 479 -6.64 -15.56 -5.74
N GLY A 480 -7.36 -15.72 -4.62
CA GLY A 480 -8.20 -16.90 -4.35
C GLY A 480 -9.48 -16.94 -5.19
N PRO A 481 -10.35 -17.95 -5.04
CA PRO A 481 -11.57 -18.19 -5.85
C PRO A 481 -12.67 -17.12 -5.66
N TYR A 482 -13.79 -17.24 -6.40
CA TYR A 482 -14.99 -16.36 -6.34
C TYR A 482 -15.52 -16.16 -4.90
N PRO A 483 -16.17 -15.02 -4.58
CA PRO A 483 -16.72 -14.78 -3.24
C PRO A 483 -17.75 -15.86 -2.86
N LEU A 484 -17.74 -16.27 -1.59
CA LEU A 484 -18.72 -17.19 -1.02
C LEU A 484 -20.09 -16.50 -0.95
N GLU A 485 -21.03 -16.90 -1.80
CA GLU A 485 -22.44 -16.47 -1.74
C GLU A 485 -23.16 -17.24 -0.63
N LEU A 486 -22.98 -16.80 0.62
CA LEU A 486 -23.75 -17.33 1.76
C LEU A 486 -25.03 -16.51 1.95
N PRO A 487 -26.21 -17.14 2.09
CA PRO A 487 -27.49 -16.44 2.26
C PRO A 487 -27.49 -15.40 3.38
N ILE A 488 -26.85 -15.72 4.51
CA ILE A 488 -26.74 -14.82 5.66
C ILE A 488 -25.94 -13.54 5.34
N LEU A 489 -24.89 -13.66 4.52
CA LEU A 489 -24.06 -12.51 4.14
C LEU A 489 -24.78 -11.59 3.15
N THR A 490 -25.52 -12.18 2.21
CA THR A 490 -26.38 -11.44 1.30
C THR A 490 -27.49 -10.71 2.05
N HIS A 491 -28.15 -11.38 3.00
CA HIS A 491 -29.24 -10.81 3.80
C HIS A 491 -28.82 -9.68 4.74
N LEU A 492 -27.59 -9.71 5.23
CA LEU A 492 -27.05 -8.68 6.13
C LEU A 492 -26.34 -7.54 5.38
N SER A 493 -26.26 -7.61 4.05
CA SER A 493 -25.46 -6.66 3.25
C SER A 493 -25.98 -5.23 3.29
N ASP A 494 -27.28 -5.01 3.44
CA ASP A 494 -27.96 -3.72 3.52
C ASP A 494 -28.47 -3.38 4.93
N LYS A 495 -28.18 -4.24 5.91
CA LYS A 495 -28.65 -4.10 7.29
C LYS A 495 -27.57 -3.54 8.21
N ARG A 496 -28.02 -2.92 9.31
CA ARG A 496 -27.14 -2.44 10.38
C ARG A 496 -26.64 -3.63 11.21
N VAL A 497 -25.36 -3.96 11.08
CA VAL A 497 -24.70 -5.01 11.88
C VAL A 497 -23.64 -4.39 12.77
N ILE A 498 -23.70 -4.69 14.06
CA ILE A 498 -22.80 -4.14 15.08
C ILE A 498 -21.80 -5.20 15.52
N LEU A 499 -20.51 -4.85 15.51
CA LEU A 499 -19.46 -5.59 16.21
C LEU A 499 -19.19 -4.95 17.57
N ALA A 500 -19.51 -5.69 18.64
CA ALA A 500 -19.30 -5.35 20.04
C ALA A 500 -17.84 -5.47 20.47
N SER A 501 -16.91 -4.95 19.67
CA SER A 501 -15.47 -5.09 19.90
C SER A 501 -14.67 -3.99 19.20
N ALA A 502 -13.80 -3.32 19.96
CA ALA A 502 -12.83 -2.36 19.41
C ALA A 502 -11.65 -3.03 18.67
N SER A 503 -11.50 -4.35 18.74
CA SER A 503 -10.39 -5.08 18.12
C SER A 503 -10.38 -4.94 16.58
N PRO A 504 -9.34 -4.31 16.00
CA PRO A 504 -9.20 -4.19 14.54
C PRO A 504 -9.08 -5.55 13.86
N ARG A 505 -8.56 -6.57 14.57
CA ARG A 505 -8.39 -7.94 14.06
C ARG A 505 -9.71 -8.66 13.87
N ARG A 506 -10.68 -8.48 14.77
CA ARG A 506 -12.01 -9.10 14.64
C ARG A 506 -12.81 -8.46 13.51
N LYS A 507 -12.71 -7.14 13.37
CA LYS A 507 -13.22 -6.42 12.19
C LYS A 507 -12.54 -6.93 10.92
N ALA A 508 -11.22 -7.09 10.95
CA ALA A 508 -10.48 -7.64 9.82
C ALA A 508 -10.94 -9.07 9.50
N LEU A 509 -11.11 -9.97 10.47
CA LEU A 509 -11.60 -11.33 10.23
C LEU A 509 -13.01 -11.36 9.66
N LEU A 510 -13.93 -10.51 10.15
CA LEU A 510 -15.27 -10.40 9.60
C LEU A 510 -15.32 -9.69 8.25
N ASN A 511 -14.35 -8.82 7.94
CA ASN A 511 -14.21 -8.16 6.64
C ASN A 511 -13.31 -8.96 5.66
N GLN A 512 -12.50 -9.90 6.16
CA GLN A 512 -11.35 -10.54 5.48
C GLN A 512 -11.17 -12.01 5.91
N ALA A 513 -12.23 -12.79 6.09
CA ALA A 513 -12.02 -14.23 6.22
C ALA A 513 -11.52 -14.82 4.90
N SER A 514 -10.19 -14.89 4.76
CA SER A 514 -9.38 -15.42 3.63
C SER A 514 -9.47 -14.62 2.31
N PRO A 515 -8.70 -14.91 1.22
CA PRO A 515 -8.13 -13.91 0.29
C PRO A 515 -9.10 -13.30 -0.74
N ARG A 516 -10.31 -12.93 -0.30
CA ARG A 516 -11.36 -12.03 -0.84
C ARG A 516 -12.41 -11.83 0.28
N PRO A 517 -13.13 -10.69 0.35
CA PRO A 517 -14.04 -10.38 1.45
C PRO A 517 -15.16 -11.42 1.55
N VAL A 518 -15.19 -12.15 2.65
CA VAL A 518 -16.39 -12.85 3.11
C VAL A 518 -17.08 -11.89 4.06
N GLY A 519 -18.20 -11.30 3.63
CA GLY A 519 -19.24 -10.87 4.56
C GLY A 519 -19.13 -9.50 5.20
N LEU A 520 -20.29 -8.88 5.43
CA LEU A 520 -20.51 -7.75 6.35
C LEU A 520 -19.65 -6.50 6.12
N LEU A 521 -19.70 -5.93 4.90
CA LEU A 521 -19.03 -4.66 4.59
C LEU A 521 -19.56 -3.45 5.40
N ASN A 522 -20.80 -3.56 5.92
CA ASN A 522 -21.49 -2.54 6.70
C ASN A 522 -21.44 -2.80 8.21
N LEU A 523 -20.24 -3.12 8.72
CA LEU A 523 -20.02 -3.39 10.14
C LEU A 523 -19.77 -2.11 10.94
N GLU A 524 -20.72 -1.75 11.81
CA GLU A 524 -20.59 -0.69 12.80
C GLU A 524 -19.77 -1.19 14.01
N ILE A 525 -18.84 -0.38 14.49
CA ILE A 525 -18.03 -0.71 15.67
C ILE A 525 -18.61 0.01 16.88
N PHE A 526 -19.17 -0.74 17.82
CA PHE A 526 -19.68 -0.21 19.08
C PHE A 526 -19.15 -1.08 20.24
N PRO A 527 -17.99 -0.74 20.82
CA PRO A 527 -17.40 -1.53 21.90
C PRO A 527 -18.20 -1.43 23.21
N SER A 528 -18.20 -2.51 23.98
CA SER A 528 -18.70 -2.52 25.36
C SER A 528 -17.82 -1.65 26.26
N MET A 529 -18.44 -0.93 27.21
CA MET A 529 -17.77 -0.02 28.14
C MET A 529 -17.63 -0.62 29.54
N GLN A 530 -18.16 -1.82 29.79
CA GLN A 530 -18.03 -2.48 31.08
C GLN A 530 -16.65 -3.10 31.32
N PRO A 531 -16.15 -3.04 32.57
CA PRO A 531 -14.89 -3.65 32.94
C PRO A 531 -14.93 -5.19 32.84
N GLU A 532 -13.84 -5.80 32.39
CA GLU A 532 -13.64 -7.25 32.33
C GLU A 532 -13.22 -7.78 33.72
N ASP A 533 -14.15 -7.78 34.67
CA ASP A 533 -13.90 -7.96 36.11
C ASP A 533 -14.59 -9.18 36.74
N LEU A 534 -15.06 -10.13 35.92
CA LEU A 534 -15.66 -11.37 36.43
C LEU A 534 -14.67 -12.12 37.33
N ASP A 535 -15.19 -12.71 38.40
CA ASP A 535 -14.35 -13.45 39.35
C ASP A 535 -13.84 -14.76 38.72
N LYS A 536 -12.53 -14.80 38.51
CA LYS A 536 -11.82 -15.94 37.89
C LYS A 536 -11.71 -17.15 38.80
N SER A 537 -11.98 -17.01 40.11
CA SER A 537 -11.96 -18.12 41.05
C SER A 537 -13.23 -18.97 41.03
N THR A 538 -14.31 -18.43 40.47
CA THR A 538 -15.64 -19.06 40.43
C THR A 538 -16.02 -19.58 39.04
N HIS A 539 -15.19 -19.35 38.03
CA HIS A 539 -15.44 -19.76 36.64
C HIS A 539 -14.26 -20.59 36.11
N THR A 540 -14.56 -21.65 35.37
CA THR A 540 -13.58 -22.26 34.46
C THR A 540 -13.18 -21.26 33.37
N PRO A 541 -12.00 -21.40 32.74
CA PRO A 541 -11.59 -20.53 31.63
C PRO A 541 -12.64 -20.41 30.50
N GLU A 542 -13.34 -21.50 30.21
CA GLU A 542 -14.40 -21.62 29.21
C GLU A 542 -15.65 -20.83 29.63
N GLU A 543 -16.08 -20.98 30.89
CA GLU A 543 -17.21 -20.22 31.44
C GLU A 543 -16.89 -18.73 31.53
N TYR A 544 -15.67 -18.38 31.92
CA TYR A 544 -15.21 -17.00 32.04
C TYR A 544 -15.29 -16.26 30.69
N VAL A 545 -14.70 -16.85 29.64
CA VAL A 545 -14.69 -16.23 28.31
C VAL A 545 -16.09 -16.17 27.71
N ALA A 546 -16.91 -17.21 27.93
CA ALA A 546 -18.30 -17.25 27.48
C ALA A 546 -19.16 -16.17 28.17
N ALA A 547 -19.08 -16.05 29.49
CA ALA A 547 -19.82 -15.05 30.27
C ALA A 547 -19.42 -13.62 29.87
N THR A 548 -18.12 -13.39 29.66
CA THR A 548 -17.59 -12.09 29.23
C THR A 548 -18.11 -11.70 27.85
N ALA A 549 -18.02 -12.60 26.87
CA ALA A 549 -18.53 -12.35 25.52
C ALA A 549 -20.05 -12.12 25.49
N ARG A 550 -20.81 -12.91 26.28
CA ARG A 550 -22.26 -12.76 26.41
C ARG A 550 -22.66 -11.41 27.00
N ARG A 551 -21.99 -10.99 28.07
CA ARG A 551 -22.22 -9.69 28.73
C ARG A 551 -21.98 -8.53 27.75
N LYS A 552 -20.89 -8.58 26.98
CA LYS A 552 -20.58 -7.58 25.94
C LYS A 552 -21.68 -7.50 24.87
N CYS A 553 -22.19 -8.65 24.42
CA CYS A 553 -23.25 -8.72 23.41
C CYS A 553 -24.54 -8.04 23.89
N LEU A 554 -25.00 -8.40 25.09
CA LEU A 554 -26.24 -7.87 25.67
C LEU A 554 -26.15 -6.38 25.98
N GLU A 555 -25.00 -5.93 26.51
CA GLU A 555 -24.77 -4.52 26.83
C GLU A 555 -24.82 -3.65 25.57
N VAL A 556 -24.08 -4.05 24.52
CA VAL A 556 -24.03 -3.28 23.27
C VAL A 556 -25.38 -3.26 22.59
N TYR A 557 -26.14 -4.35 22.63
CA TYR A 557 -27.51 -4.37 22.12
C TYR A 557 -28.41 -3.39 22.90
N ALA A 558 -28.41 -3.46 24.23
CA ALA A 558 -29.20 -2.54 25.07
C ALA A 558 -28.81 -1.07 24.88
N ALA A 559 -27.50 -0.78 24.77
CA ALA A 559 -26.99 0.57 24.52
C ALA A 559 -27.36 1.09 23.13
N ALA A 560 -27.36 0.23 22.11
CA ALA A 560 -27.78 0.58 20.76
C ALA A 560 -29.27 0.96 20.70
N ILE A 561 -30.13 0.23 21.40
CA ILE A 561 -31.56 0.54 21.52
C ILE A 561 -31.77 1.84 22.31
N ALA A 562 -31.09 2.02 23.45
CA ALA A 562 -31.21 3.25 24.25
C ALA A 562 -30.73 4.51 23.49
N ALA A 563 -29.65 4.40 22.71
CA ALA A 563 -29.16 5.51 21.88
C ALA A 563 -30.18 5.93 20.81
N GLN A 564 -30.95 4.98 20.30
CA GLN A 564 -32.03 5.24 19.36
C GLN A 564 -33.23 5.93 20.01
N GLU A 565 -33.67 5.45 21.18
CA GLU A 565 -34.75 6.10 21.96
C GLU A 565 -34.40 7.56 22.29
N ALA A 566 -33.13 7.83 22.64
CA ALA A 566 -32.63 9.18 22.89
C ALA A 566 -32.59 10.05 21.61
N ALA A 567 -32.26 9.48 20.44
CA ALA A 567 -32.29 10.18 19.16
C ALA A 567 -33.72 10.55 18.75
N VAL A 568 -34.69 9.67 18.98
CA VAL A 568 -36.13 9.93 18.76
C VAL A 568 -36.61 11.06 19.67
N ALA A 569 -36.24 11.04 20.96
CA ALA A 569 -36.65 12.07 21.91
C ALA A 569 -36.05 13.46 21.63
N SER A 570 -34.88 13.53 20.98
CA SER A 570 -34.17 14.77 20.66
C SER A 570 -34.47 15.34 19.27
N GLY A 571 -35.29 14.64 18.45
CA GLY A 571 -35.66 15.07 17.10
C GLY A 571 -34.51 15.02 16.08
N GLY A 572 -33.45 14.28 16.38
CA GLY A 572 -32.30 14.07 15.49
C GLY A 572 -32.50 12.93 14.49
N PRO A 573 -31.50 12.64 13.64
CA PRO A 573 -31.50 11.47 12.78
C PRO A 573 -31.54 10.19 13.62
N VAL A 574 -32.55 9.35 13.43
CA VAL A 574 -32.75 8.11 14.19
C VAL A 574 -32.06 6.94 13.46
N PRO A 575 -31.04 6.29 14.04
CA PRO A 575 -30.47 5.08 13.47
C PRO A 575 -31.50 3.94 13.45
N ALA A 576 -31.44 3.07 12.43
CA ALA A 576 -32.25 1.84 12.41
C ALA A 576 -31.83 0.88 13.53
N ASP A 577 -32.77 0.04 13.98
CA ASP A 577 -32.51 -1.04 14.94
C ASP A 577 -31.36 -1.93 14.43
N PRO A 578 -30.47 -2.40 15.32
CA PRO A 578 -29.45 -3.35 14.93
C PRO A 578 -30.10 -4.67 14.50
N ALA A 579 -29.87 -5.06 13.25
CA ALA A 579 -30.34 -6.35 12.73
C ALA A 579 -29.55 -7.53 13.30
N LEU A 580 -28.32 -7.26 13.76
CA LEU A 580 -27.43 -8.26 14.36
C LEU A 580 -26.35 -7.57 15.21
N VAL A 581 -26.05 -8.12 16.38
CA VAL A 581 -24.91 -7.76 17.23
C VAL A 581 -24.00 -8.99 17.38
N ILE A 582 -22.73 -8.84 17.06
CA ILE A 582 -21.69 -9.87 17.21
C ILE A 582 -20.73 -9.44 18.31
N ALA A 583 -20.51 -10.30 19.30
CA ALA A 583 -19.50 -10.10 20.34
C ALA A 583 -18.52 -11.27 20.38
N ALA A 584 -17.28 -10.99 20.73
CA ALA A 584 -16.32 -12.06 20.99
C ALA A 584 -15.32 -11.67 22.08
N ASP A 585 -14.86 -12.66 22.82
CA ASP A 585 -13.81 -12.52 23.83
C ASP A 585 -12.80 -13.65 23.71
N THR A 586 -11.52 -13.37 24.02
CA THR A 586 -10.43 -14.32 23.79
C THR A 586 -9.48 -14.31 24.98
N VAL A 587 -9.22 -15.49 25.52
CA VAL A 587 -8.31 -15.71 26.66
C VAL A 587 -7.34 -16.85 26.37
N ILE A 588 -6.21 -16.85 27.09
CA ILE A 588 -5.26 -17.97 27.06
C ILE A 588 -5.34 -18.72 28.39
N ALA A 589 -5.55 -20.02 28.34
CA ALA A 589 -5.51 -20.89 29.51
C ALA A 589 -4.20 -21.70 29.51
N THR A 590 -3.44 -21.57 30.58
CA THR A 590 -2.26 -22.42 30.84
C THR A 590 -2.68 -23.86 31.11
N ARG A 591 -1.72 -24.78 31.12
CA ARG A 591 -1.95 -26.18 31.51
C ARG A 591 -2.52 -26.34 32.92
N SER A 592 -2.26 -25.40 33.83
CA SER A 592 -2.82 -25.40 35.20
C SER A 592 -4.22 -24.77 35.29
N GLY A 593 -4.82 -24.35 34.17
CA GLY A 593 -6.13 -23.70 34.14
C GLY A 593 -6.09 -22.21 34.48
N GLN A 594 -4.91 -21.61 34.69
CA GLN A 594 -4.80 -20.18 34.91
C GLN A 594 -5.08 -19.41 33.61
N VAL A 595 -5.99 -18.44 33.70
CA VAL A 595 -6.31 -17.49 32.63
C VAL A 595 -5.23 -16.39 32.55
N LEU A 596 -4.61 -16.27 31.39
CA LEU A 596 -3.64 -15.25 31.01
C LEU A 596 -4.33 -14.24 30.11
N GLU A 597 -4.34 -13.00 30.58
CA GLU A 597 -4.92 -11.85 29.88
C GLU A 597 -3.82 -11.08 29.12
N LYS A 598 -4.16 -9.84 28.76
CA LYS A 598 -3.21 -8.88 28.22
C LYS A 598 -2.19 -8.52 29.31
N PRO A 599 -0.89 -8.54 29.02
CA PRO A 599 0.13 -8.21 30.01
C PRO A 599 0.03 -6.74 30.45
N ARG A 600 0.27 -6.49 31.74
CA ARG A 600 0.07 -5.16 32.35
C ARG A 600 1.25 -4.22 32.14
N ASN A 601 2.45 -4.78 32.02
CA ASN A 601 3.70 -4.07 31.83
C ASN A 601 4.74 -5.00 31.18
N GLU A 602 5.91 -4.44 30.84
CA GLU A 602 6.97 -5.16 30.11
C GLU A 602 7.51 -6.38 30.89
N ALA A 603 7.67 -6.27 32.21
CA ALA A 603 8.14 -7.38 33.04
C ALA A 603 7.12 -8.53 33.11
N ASP A 604 5.83 -8.19 33.19
CA ASP A 604 4.73 -9.15 33.14
C ASP A 604 4.64 -9.84 31.78
N HIS A 605 4.89 -9.10 30.71
CA HIS A 605 4.91 -9.60 29.34
C HIS A 605 6.04 -10.63 29.13
N LEU A 606 7.27 -10.30 29.55
CA LEU A 606 8.41 -11.21 29.51
C LEU A 606 8.13 -12.51 30.27
N ARG A 607 7.67 -12.38 31.52
CA ARG A 607 7.34 -13.51 32.38
C ARG A 607 6.30 -14.43 31.75
N THR A 608 5.26 -13.85 31.15
CA THR A 608 4.19 -14.61 30.50
C THR A 608 4.73 -15.40 29.30
N LEU A 609 5.54 -14.79 28.44
CA LEU A 609 6.09 -15.48 27.27
C LEU A 609 7.13 -16.54 27.63
N CYS A 610 7.98 -16.29 28.62
CA CYS A 610 8.88 -17.32 29.15
C CYS A 610 8.08 -18.52 29.70
N HIS A 611 7.00 -18.25 30.45
CA HIS A 611 6.12 -19.31 30.96
C HIS A 611 5.48 -20.12 29.83
N LEU A 612 4.97 -19.48 28.77
CA LEU A 612 4.38 -20.17 27.62
C LEU A 612 5.41 -21.00 26.83
N ARG A 613 6.64 -20.49 26.67
CA ARG A 613 7.75 -21.25 26.06
C ARG A 613 8.09 -22.48 26.91
N ASP A 614 8.32 -22.29 28.21
CA ASP A 614 8.82 -23.33 29.10
C ASP A 614 7.79 -24.44 29.31
N THR A 615 6.49 -24.10 29.24
CA THR A 615 5.39 -25.08 29.29
C THR A 615 5.08 -25.71 27.93
N ARG A 616 5.67 -25.19 26.83
CA ARG A 616 5.52 -25.60 25.43
C ARG A 616 4.11 -25.54 24.84
N VAL A 617 3.04 -25.63 25.62
CA VAL A 617 1.67 -25.71 25.14
C VAL A 617 0.68 -24.97 26.03
N HIS A 618 -0.25 -24.26 25.40
CA HIS A 618 -1.37 -23.58 26.05
C HIS A 618 -2.62 -23.62 25.17
N ARG A 619 -3.77 -23.38 25.79
CA ARG A 619 -5.09 -23.38 25.14
C ARG A 619 -5.50 -21.94 24.88
N VAL A 620 -5.95 -21.64 23.67
CA VAL A 620 -6.56 -20.37 23.31
C VAL A 620 -8.05 -20.60 23.18
N LEU A 621 -8.82 -19.88 23.99
CA LEU A 621 -10.27 -19.99 24.06
C LEU A 621 -10.86 -18.69 23.53
N THR A 622 -11.70 -18.75 22.50
CA THR A 622 -12.52 -17.61 22.07
C THR A 622 -13.99 -17.97 22.15
N ALA A 623 -14.74 -17.18 22.92
CA ALA A 623 -16.19 -17.23 22.89
C ALA A 623 -16.73 -16.19 21.89
N VAL A 624 -17.72 -16.59 21.10
CA VAL A 624 -18.45 -15.73 20.16
C VAL A 624 -19.92 -15.80 20.47
N TYR A 625 -20.58 -14.65 20.47
CA TYR A 625 -22.03 -14.52 20.63
C TYR A 625 -22.60 -13.71 19.47
N ALA A 626 -23.73 -14.17 18.94
CA ALA A 626 -24.54 -13.45 17.97
C ALA A 626 -25.93 -13.21 18.58
N LEU A 627 -26.45 -11.99 18.44
CA LEU A 627 -27.78 -11.61 18.92
C LEU A 627 -28.54 -10.89 17.81
N ALA A 628 -29.76 -11.31 17.52
CA ALA A 628 -30.66 -10.65 16.59
C ALA A 628 -32.04 -10.41 17.22
N PRO A 629 -32.74 -9.31 16.90
CA PRO A 629 -34.09 -9.07 17.34
C PRO A 629 -35.05 -10.16 16.80
N LYS A 630 -36.04 -10.54 17.60
CA LYS A 630 -37.07 -11.49 17.16
C LYS A 630 -38.09 -10.81 16.26
N ALA A 631 -38.48 -11.48 15.18
CA ALA A 631 -39.51 -10.97 14.27
C ALA A 631 -40.89 -10.85 14.94
N ASP A 632 -41.18 -11.71 15.92
CA ASP A 632 -42.45 -11.76 16.65
C ASP A 632 -42.47 -10.87 17.91
N ALA A 633 -41.35 -10.22 18.24
CA ALA A 633 -41.13 -9.43 19.45
C ALA A 633 -41.47 -10.17 20.77
N SER A 634 -41.47 -11.51 20.77
CA SER A 634 -41.71 -12.31 21.97
C SER A 634 -40.61 -12.08 23.00
N HIS A 635 -40.97 -11.93 24.28
CA HIS A 635 -40.02 -11.65 25.36
C HIS A 635 -38.89 -12.71 25.39
N PRO A 636 -37.59 -12.31 25.46
CA PRO A 636 -37.05 -10.98 25.78
C PRO A 636 -36.88 -10.01 24.60
N GLY A 637 -37.43 -10.32 23.42
CA GLY A 637 -37.42 -9.47 22.22
C GLY A 637 -36.26 -9.76 21.27
N TYR A 638 -35.36 -10.67 21.63
CA TYR A 638 -34.19 -11.06 20.85
C TYR A 638 -33.88 -12.55 21.00
N GLU A 639 -33.19 -13.10 20.02
CA GLU A 639 -32.56 -14.42 20.03
C GLU A 639 -31.05 -14.23 20.22
N ILE A 640 -30.42 -14.99 21.11
CA ILE A 640 -28.97 -14.95 21.34
C ILE A 640 -28.41 -16.38 21.35
N ALA A 641 -27.33 -16.60 20.60
CA ALA A 641 -26.61 -17.86 20.58
C ALA A 641 -25.12 -17.61 20.74
N GLY A 642 -24.40 -18.54 21.39
CA GLY A 642 -22.96 -18.42 21.58
C GLY A 642 -22.25 -19.76 21.51
N HIS A 643 -20.96 -19.71 21.18
CA HIS A 643 -20.08 -20.88 21.08
C HIS A 643 -18.69 -20.51 21.58
N THR A 644 -18.03 -21.44 22.29
CA THR A 644 -16.64 -21.30 22.74
C THR A 644 -15.77 -22.28 21.98
N GLU A 645 -14.80 -21.77 21.22
CA GLU A 645 -13.86 -22.57 20.44
C GLU A 645 -12.51 -22.68 21.16
N GLU A 646 -11.94 -23.88 21.20
CA GLU A 646 -10.61 -24.15 21.75
C GLU A 646 -9.60 -24.47 20.64
N THR A 647 -8.44 -23.83 20.71
CA THR A 647 -7.27 -24.17 19.88
C THR A 647 -6.03 -24.33 20.77
N LYS A 648 -5.26 -25.40 20.58
CA LYS A 648 -3.97 -25.58 21.26
C LYS A 648 -2.84 -24.97 20.44
N VAL A 649 -1.98 -24.21 21.10
CA VAL A 649 -0.82 -23.57 20.48
C VAL A 649 0.43 -24.09 21.14
N TYR A 650 1.41 -24.48 20.32
CA TYR A 650 2.69 -25.00 20.76
C TYR A 650 3.77 -23.96 20.48
N PHE A 651 4.55 -23.61 21.51
CA PHE A 651 5.70 -22.72 21.36
C PHE A 651 6.96 -23.49 20.99
N ALA A 652 7.90 -22.83 20.31
CA ALA A 652 9.26 -23.31 20.13
C ALA A 652 9.99 -23.39 21.48
N ALA A 653 11.00 -24.25 21.62
CA ALA A 653 11.79 -24.32 22.86
C ALA A 653 12.98 -23.36 22.87
N ALA A 654 13.56 -23.17 24.04
CA ALA A 654 14.76 -22.36 24.23
C ALA A 654 15.95 -22.87 23.39
N ASP A 655 16.11 -24.18 23.24
CA ASP A 655 17.13 -24.84 22.42
C ASP A 655 16.77 -24.92 20.93
N ASP A 656 15.53 -24.57 20.58
CA ASP A 656 14.98 -24.60 19.22
C ASP A 656 14.62 -23.18 18.75
N GLY A 657 15.56 -22.26 18.90
CA GLY A 657 15.46 -20.91 18.34
C GLY A 657 14.66 -19.89 19.15
N LEU A 658 14.20 -20.21 20.37
CA LEU A 658 13.51 -19.26 21.27
C LEU A 658 14.23 -18.97 22.62
N PRO A 659 15.51 -18.56 22.62
CA PRO A 659 16.20 -18.12 23.84
C PRO A 659 15.64 -16.80 24.42
N ASP A 660 16.03 -16.48 25.66
CA ASP A 660 15.48 -15.33 26.42
C ASP A 660 15.67 -13.98 25.71
N ASP A 661 16.78 -13.79 25.00
CA ASP A 661 17.08 -12.58 24.23
C ASP A 661 16.14 -12.39 23.03
N VAL A 662 15.66 -13.48 22.42
CA VAL A 662 14.63 -13.46 21.37
C VAL A 662 13.28 -13.06 21.96
N ILE A 663 12.89 -13.61 23.11
CA ILE A 663 11.67 -13.19 23.82
C ILE A 663 11.77 -11.71 24.22
N GLN A 664 12.92 -11.26 24.73
CA GLN A 664 13.14 -9.86 25.08
C GLN A 664 13.02 -8.93 23.87
N SER A 665 13.61 -9.32 22.75
CA SER A 665 13.46 -8.60 21.48
C SER A 665 12.01 -8.60 21.01
N TYR A 666 11.27 -9.70 21.20
CA TYR A 666 9.84 -9.78 20.88
C TYR A 666 8.99 -8.84 21.76
N VAL A 667 9.24 -8.81 23.06
CA VAL A 667 8.52 -7.91 23.98
C VAL A 667 8.78 -6.45 23.65
N LYS A 668 10.02 -6.12 23.26
CA LYS A 668 10.35 -4.80 22.70
C LYS A 668 9.53 -4.51 21.46
N THR A 669 9.15 -5.47 20.61
CA THR A 669 8.28 -5.17 19.45
C THR A 669 6.94 -4.62 19.84
N ARG A 670 6.61 -4.71 21.13
CA ARG A 670 5.31 -4.60 21.73
C ARG A 670 4.32 -5.58 21.11
N GLU A 671 4.29 -5.93 19.83
CA GLU A 671 3.33 -6.73 19.01
C GLU A 671 2.31 -7.67 19.71
N GLY A 672 2.59 -8.25 20.89
CA GLY A 672 1.65 -9.02 21.70
C GLY A 672 0.95 -8.39 22.93
N ALA A 673 1.36 -7.25 23.50
CA ALA A 673 0.83 -6.72 24.77
C ALA A 673 -0.66 -6.27 24.86
N ASP A 674 -1.45 -6.17 23.77
CA ASP A 674 -2.93 -6.01 23.81
C ASP A 674 -3.64 -7.33 23.54
N LYS A 675 -2.88 -8.42 23.47
CA LYS A 675 -3.36 -9.75 23.14
C LYS A 675 -3.29 -10.60 24.40
N ALA A 676 -4.28 -11.45 24.56
CA ALA A 676 -4.24 -12.46 25.60
C ALA A 676 -2.96 -13.30 25.45
N GLY A 677 -2.24 -13.46 26.58
CA GLY A 677 -0.95 -14.14 26.66
C GLY A 677 0.21 -13.49 25.88
N GLY A 678 0.05 -12.26 25.40
CA GLY A 678 1.19 -11.45 25.01
C GLY A 678 1.83 -11.80 23.66
N TYR A 679 1.14 -12.41 22.71
CA TYR A 679 1.70 -12.64 21.36
C TYR A 679 0.67 -12.48 20.23
N ALA A 680 1.15 -12.17 19.02
CA ALA A 680 0.34 -12.03 17.80
C ALA A 680 0.64 -13.14 16.80
N LEU A 681 -0.36 -13.99 16.53
CA LEU A 681 -0.19 -15.07 15.55
C LEU A 681 -0.04 -14.57 14.10
N GLN A 682 -0.69 -13.46 13.75
CA GLN A 682 -0.60 -12.87 12.39
C GLN A 682 0.69 -12.05 12.17
N GLY A 683 1.54 -11.98 13.20
CA GLY A 683 2.71 -11.12 13.25
C GLY A 683 4.01 -11.91 13.36
N VAL A 684 5.07 -11.22 13.75
CA VAL A 684 6.38 -11.79 14.07
C VAL A 684 6.22 -12.90 15.11
N GLY A 685 5.30 -12.75 16.07
CA GLY A 685 5.04 -13.75 17.12
C GLY A 685 4.66 -15.12 16.58
N GLY A 686 3.83 -15.20 15.54
CA GLY A 686 3.49 -16.47 14.89
C GLY A 686 4.62 -17.09 14.07
N MET A 687 5.62 -16.29 13.68
CA MET A 687 6.78 -16.78 12.92
C MET A 687 7.93 -17.24 13.81
N ILE A 688 8.08 -16.66 15.01
CA ILE A 688 9.25 -16.90 15.88
C ILE A 688 8.91 -17.60 17.19
N LEU A 689 7.69 -17.45 17.72
CA LEU A 689 7.31 -18.02 19.02
C LEU A 689 6.57 -19.36 18.86
N VAL A 690 5.76 -19.48 17.81
CA VAL A 690 4.84 -20.62 17.60
C VAL A 690 5.48 -21.66 16.68
N ASP A 691 5.53 -22.90 17.16
CA ASP A 691 6.02 -24.07 16.43
C ASP A 691 4.88 -24.72 15.62
N ARG A 692 3.74 -24.99 16.27
CA ARG A 692 2.57 -25.61 15.63
C ARG A 692 1.25 -25.26 16.32
N ILE A 693 0.15 -25.47 15.62
CA ILE A 693 -1.22 -25.19 16.11
C ILE A 693 -2.09 -26.42 15.86
N GLU A 694 -2.83 -26.85 16.87
CA GLU A 694 -3.88 -27.87 16.76
C GLU A 694 -5.24 -27.22 17.01
N GLY A 695 -6.01 -27.02 15.94
CA GLY A 695 -7.32 -26.35 15.98
C GLY A 695 -7.40 -25.20 14.98
N SER A 696 -8.36 -24.30 15.19
CA SER A 696 -8.61 -23.21 14.24
C SER A 696 -7.68 -22.01 14.44
N VAL A 697 -7.10 -21.51 13.35
CA VAL A 697 -6.17 -20.36 13.35
C VAL A 697 -6.88 -19.04 13.65
N ASP A 698 -8.08 -18.84 13.09
CA ASP A 698 -8.91 -17.65 13.31
C ASP A 698 -9.41 -17.54 14.77
N ASN A 699 -9.61 -18.68 15.44
CA ASN A 699 -9.84 -18.75 16.88
C ASN A 699 -8.66 -18.13 17.67
N VAL A 700 -7.41 -18.45 17.30
CA VAL A 700 -6.22 -17.88 17.96
C VAL A 700 -6.08 -16.38 17.67
N ILE A 701 -6.49 -15.94 16.49
CA ILE A 701 -6.49 -14.51 16.12
C ILE A 701 -7.54 -13.73 16.94
N GLY A 702 -8.62 -14.40 17.33
CA GLY A 702 -9.61 -13.94 18.30
C GLY A 702 -11.05 -13.91 17.78
N LEU A 703 -11.35 -14.63 16.68
CA LEU A 703 -12.71 -14.86 16.21
C LEU A 703 -12.79 -16.13 15.33
N PRO A 704 -13.40 -17.24 15.79
CA PRO A 704 -13.70 -18.40 14.95
C PRO A 704 -14.80 -18.05 13.92
N VAL A 705 -14.41 -17.70 12.69
CA VAL A 705 -15.30 -17.12 11.68
C VAL A 705 -16.38 -18.10 11.27
N ARG A 706 -16.04 -19.38 11.04
CA ARG A 706 -17.02 -20.40 10.64
C ARG A 706 -18.15 -20.51 11.66
N LYS A 707 -17.80 -20.64 12.94
CA LYS A 707 -18.78 -20.71 14.04
C LYS A 707 -19.54 -19.40 14.20
N CYS A 708 -18.88 -18.26 14.06
CA CYS A 708 -19.53 -16.95 14.06
C CYS A 708 -20.64 -16.85 13.00
N LEU A 709 -20.37 -17.24 11.76
CA LEU A 709 -21.36 -17.19 10.67
C LEU A 709 -22.52 -18.17 10.90
N GLN A 710 -22.25 -19.37 11.42
CA GLN A 710 -23.30 -20.33 11.81
C GLN A 710 -24.21 -19.77 12.90
N LEU A 711 -23.65 -19.10 13.92
CA LEU A 711 -24.43 -18.44 14.96
C LEU A 711 -25.28 -17.30 14.39
N CYS A 712 -24.73 -16.52 13.45
CA CYS A 712 -25.49 -15.46 12.77
C CYS A 712 -26.67 -16.03 11.98
N GLU A 713 -26.47 -17.13 11.25
CA GLU A 713 -27.53 -17.82 10.52
C GLU A 713 -28.62 -18.33 11.47
N LYS A 714 -28.22 -18.93 12.60
CA LYS A 714 -29.14 -19.45 13.62
C LYS A 714 -30.03 -18.34 14.18
N VAL A 715 -29.44 -17.26 14.67
CA VAL A 715 -30.23 -16.19 15.33
C VAL A 715 -31.04 -15.33 14.35
N VAL A 716 -30.70 -15.33 13.06
CA VAL A 716 -31.42 -14.53 12.05
C VAL A 716 -32.49 -15.33 11.31
N PHE A 717 -32.20 -16.57 10.90
CA PHE A 717 -33.12 -17.36 10.08
C PHE A 717 -33.82 -18.50 10.82
N ARG A 718 -33.24 -19.02 11.90
CA ARG A 718 -33.71 -20.21 12.63
C ARG A 718 -34.09 -19.88 14.08
N GLN A 719 -34.80 -18.77 14.25
CA GLN A 719 -35.25 -18.30 15.57
C GLN A 719 -36.24 -19.32 16.17
N GLY A 720 -35.99 -19.79 17.39
CA GLY A 720 -36.88 -20.72 18.09
C GLY A 720 -36.67 -22.21 17.83
N GLU A 721 -35.65 -22.60 17.05
CA GLU A 721 -35.22 -24.01 16.93
C GLU A 721 -34.35 -24.38 18.16
N THR A 722 -34.80 -25.31 19.00
CA THR A 722 -34.04 -25.87 20.13
C THR A 722 -33.04 -26.93 19.65
N GLU A 723 -31.86 -26.98 20.27
CA GLU A 723 -30.66 -27.73 19.86
C GLU A 723 -30.71 -29.27 20.09
N ASP A 724 -31.89 -29.88 20.13
CA ASP A 724 -32.08 -31.26 20.62
C ASP A 724 -32.16 -32.37 19.53
N GLU A 725 -31.69 -32.16 18.28
CA GLU A 725 -31.86 -33.18 17.21
C GLU A 725 -30.58 -33.62 16.45
N GLU A 726 -29.36 -33.28 16.88
CA GLU A 726 -28.12 -33.68 16.15
C GLU A 726 -27.16 -34.65 16.88
N GLU A 727 -27.59 -35.33 17.96
CA GLU A 727 -26.76 -36.38 18.63
C GLU A 727 -27.27 -37.83 18.51
N GLU A 728 -28.31 -38.12 17.72
CA GLU A 728 -28.72 -39.51 17.39
C GLU A 728 -28.68 -39.74 15.88
N GLU A 729 -27.51 -40.03 15.32
CA GLU A 729 -27.36 -40.89 14.13
C GLU A 729 -25.89 -41.32 14.00
N GLY A 730 -25.45 -42.08 15.02
CA GLY A 730 -24.34 -43.01 14.92
C GLY A 730 -24.88 -44.39 15.28
N ASP A 731 -24.60 -45.36 14.38
CA ASP A 731 -24.96 -46.78 14.43
C ASP A 731 -26.35 -47.14 13.86
N ASP A 732 -26.42 -47.29 12.53
CA ASP A 732 -26.96 -48.50 11.89
C ASP A 732 -26.57 -48.57 10.39
N GLU A 733 -26.09 -49.77 10.00
CA GLU A 733 -25.63 -50.30 8.69
C GLU A 733 -24.16 -50.15 8.24
#